data_AF-A0A940GA72-F1
#
_entry.id   AF-A0A940GA72-F1
#
_cell.length_a   1.000
_cell.length_b   1.000
_cell.length_c   1.000
_cell.angle_alpha   90.00
_cell.angle_beta   90.00
_cell.angle_gamma   90.00
#
_symmetry.space_group_name_H-M   'P 1'
#
loop_
_entity.id
_entity.type
_entity.pdbx_description
1 polymer ?
#
loop_
_entity_poly.entity_id
_entity_poly.type
_entity_poly.pdbx_seq_one_letter_code
_entity_poly.pdbx_strand_id
1 'polypeptide(L)'
;MAATAAGGIAAATFGLVTLAAAQDASAGSAAQVSSGKELYLQNCAVCHGKNLTDGQFAPALQGPAFLAKWQGPSAARLDRYIRSSMPPSAAGALPAETYSAIVAFLLQANGAEIGNEALGNDPARLDKIVLPKPPADTLTEYGVGGASPDRALPKWPTPPERFTDYTPVTQAMLDNPAPGDWLTWRRSHAGQGFSPLSQITTGNVGKLQLVWSQPLPAGETMIEPLVRDGVLYAFGYGDQIMAFDAASGRLLWRYRRSLPKGTQLSSKKTVALFGDKLYAATSDLHMIALDARTGQQVWDTEITDKPGFRNPGGPMVADGVVMQGLTTQEAGGGLIAGFDAETGERLWTFDTVAKPGTPGGETWNGIPGPDRKGGSVWTSGTYDAKTGLALWGTAQSYDTLPLRDRKPGLNNDALYTDTTLALEPRTGKLAWYFQHMKDDQFDLDWVFERVIGQMKVGGLERRVIMTSGKEGLFDVLDADSGKYIKTIDLGIQNFVTKIDPVTGDKTVDPALIPDNTRTRYVCPHAGGGRNWLPTAFNQGTGLLFVTVRDVCMDMVPSARAMLTTGVGIYYAPPPNSDGRYGLLAALDMQTGEVRWRQHQRAQYNMGVLATAGGLLFTGSVDRRFSAYDQATGKLLWQQVTTGIPNASAISYSVDGKQYIAMVTGNGNPTSAGLGDLTPEIELPPVNTAAVSVFALPN
;
A
#
# COMPACT_ATOMS: atom_id res chain seq x y z
N MET A 1 17.90 -31.28 79.38
CA MET A 1 17.30 -29.95 79.59
C MET A 1 16.00 -29.90 78.80
N ALA A 2 14.94 -29.37 79.44
CA ALA A 2 13.58 -29.02 78.99
C ALA A 2 13.23 -29.08 77.48
N ALA A 3 12.03 -29.40 77.01
CA ALA A 3 10.73 -29.79 77.58
C ALA A 3 9.78 -30.23 76.42
N THR A 4 8.79 -31.09 76.74
CA THR A 4 7.42 -31.27 76.15
C THR A 4 7.28 -31.53 74.63
N ALA A 5 6.80 -32.71 74.13
CA ALA A 5 5.43 -33.27 74.13
C ALA A 5 4.42 -32.37 73.36
N ALA A 6 3.52 -32.79 72.46
CA ALA A 6 2.89 -34.05 72.00
C ALA A 6 2.38 -33.76 70.55
N GLY A 7 2.05 -34.66 69.62
CA GLY A 7 1.18 -35.84 69.66
C GLY A 7 0.20 -35.77 68.46
N GLY A 8 -0.23 -36.92 67.92
CA GLY A 8 -1.48 -37.03 67.14
C GLY A 8 -1.35 -37.32 65.64
N ILE A 9 -1.52 -38.61 65.29
CA ILE A 9 -1.78 -39.14 63.94
C ILE A 9 -3.19 -38.73 63.50
N ALA A 10 -3.35 -38.16 62.30
CA ALA A 10 -4.64 -37.89 61.67
C ALA A 10 -4.72 -38.57 60.30
N ALA A 11 -5.81 -39.31 60.11
CA ALA A 11 -6.15 -40.07 58.92
C ALA A 11 -6.36 -39.18 57.68
N ALA A 12 -5.87 -39.63 56.54
CA ALA A 12 -6.08 -38.98 55.25
C ALA A 12 -7.50 -39.28 54.74
N THR A 13 -8.34 -38.24 54.72
CA THR A 13 -9.59 -38.22 53.95
C THR A 13 -9.31 -37.76 52.53
N PHE A 14 -9.66 -38.59 51.54
CA PHE A 14 -9.73 -38.20 50.13
C PHE A 14 -10.83 -37.14 49.97
N GLY A 15 -10.42 -35.88 49.78
CA GLY A 15 -11.29 -34.76 49.43
C GLY A 15 -11.45 -34.63 47.92
N LEU A 16 -12.70 -34.62 47.45
CA LEU A 16 -13.10 -34.27 46.10
C LEU A 16 -12.50 -32.93 45.65
N VAL A 17 -11.71 -32.95 44.57
CA VAL A 17 -11.38 -31.75 43.77
C VAL A 17 -11.80 -32.02 42.34
N THR A 18 -13.08 -31.84 42.04
CA THR A 18 -13.58 -31.66 40.67
C THR A 18 -14.90 -30.91 40.74
N LEU A 19 -14.93 -29.60 40.41
CA LEU A 19 -16.10 -28.84 39.90
C LEU A 19 -15.88 -27.30 39.93
N ALA A 20 -14.75 -26.77 39.43
CA ALA A 20 -14.58 -25.32 39.29
C ALA A 20 -14.10 -24.84 37.91
N ALA A 21 -13.78 -25.75 36.97
CA ALA A 21 -13.22 -25.37 35.66
C ALA A 21 -14.22 -25.36 34.48
N ALA A 22 -15.51 -25.66 34.72
CA ALA A 22 -16.51 -25.79 33.65
C ALA A 22 -17.45 -24.58 33.47
N GLN A 23 -17.32 -23.51 34.29
CA GLN A 23 -18.28 -22.39 34.28
C GLN A 23 -17.98 -21.29 33.24
N ASP A 24 -16.80 -21.28 32.64
CA ASP A 24 -16.33 -20.17 31.77
C ASP A 24 -16.80 -20.23 30.30
N ALA A 25 -17.40 -21.34 29.86
CA ALA A 25 -17.68 -21.62 28.44
C ALA A 25 -19.19 -21.74 28.11
N SER A 26 -20.05 -21.02 28.83
CA SER A 26 -21.50 -21.07 28.62
C SER A 26 -22.04 -19.97 27.69
N ALA A 27 -23.14 -20.25 26.99
CA ALA A 27 -23.91 -19.34 26.16
C ALA A 27 -24.57 -18.15 26.90
N GLY A 28 -24.40 -18.04 28.21
CA GLY A 28 -25.04 -17.03 29.05
C GLY A 28 -26.04 -17.64 30.05
N SER A 29 -26.70 -16.79 30.82
CA SER A 29 -27.69 -17.23 31.82
C SER A 29 -29.05 -17.52 31.19
N ALA A 30 -29.85 -18.38 31.82
CA ALA A 30 -31.19 -18.71 31.35
C ALA A 30 -32.08 -17.45 31.18
N ALA A 31 -31.97 -16.48 32.09
CA ALA A 31 -32.68 -15.21 32.02
C ALA A 31 -32.27 -14.39 30.80
N GLN A 32 -30.97 -14.37 30.48
CA GLN A 32 -30.46 -13.66 29.32
C GLN A 32 -30.85 -14.32 28.01
N VAL A 33 -30.82 -15.65 27.92
CA VAL A 33 -31.31 -16.40 26.75
C VAL A 33 -32.80 -16.09 26.50
N SER A 34 -33.61 -16.05 27.56
CA SER A 34 -35.03 -15.71 27.46
C SER A 34 -35.24 -14.28 26.96
N SER A 35 -34.52 -13.30 27.54
CA SER A 35 -34.55 -11.91 27.07
C SER A 35 -34.06 -11.78 25.63
N GLY A 36 -33.01 -12.54 25.27
CA GLY A 36 -32.46 -12.62 23.93
C GLY A 36 -33.47 -13.08 22.88
N LYS A 37 -34.32 -14.05 23.23
CA LYS A 37 -35.41 -14.50 22.35
C LYS A 37 -36.44 -13.40 22.10
N GLU A 38 -36.83 -12.64 23.12
CA GLU A 38 -37.77 -11.51 22.96
C GLU A 38 -37.17 -10.41 22.10
N LEU A 39 -35.92 -10.06 22.35
CA LEU A 39 -35.18 -9.07 21.57
C LEU A 39 -34.94 -9.53 20.13
N TYR A 40 -34.71 -10.83 19.92
CA TYR A 40 -34.64 -11.43 18.58
C TYR A 40 -35.97 -11.27 17.83
N LEU A 41 -37.10 -11.55 18.48
CA LEU A 41 -38.42 -11.40 17.86
C LEU A 41 -38.72 -9.95 17.46
N GLN A 42 -38.22 -8.99 18.23
CA GLN A 42 -38.37 -7.56 17.95
C GLN A 42 -37.47 -7.08 16.80
N ASN A 43 -36.23 -7.56 16.73
CA ASN A 43 -35.19 -6.96 15.89
C ASN A 43 -34.77 -7.79 14.67
N CYS A 44 -35.03 -9.11 14.66
CA CYS A 44 -34.45 -10.03 13.69
C CYS A 44 -35.48 -10.94 13.00
N ALA A 45 -36.57 -11.30 13.67
CA ALA A 45 -37.53 -12.29 13.18
C ALA A 45 -38.26 -11.89 11.89
N VAL A 46 -38.32 -10.60 11.55
CA VAL A 46 -38.91 -10.13 10.28
C VAL A 46 -38.20 -10.71 9.05
N CYS A 47 -36.88 -10.96 9.14
CA CYS A 47 -36.10 -11.52 8.05
C CYS A 47 -35.82 -13.02 8.25
N HIS A 48 -35.46 -13.40 9.48
CA HIS A 48 -35.00 -14.74 9.84
C HIS A 48 -36.11 -15.68 10.33
N GLY A 49 -37.34 -15.17 10.43
CA GLY A 49 -38.50 -15.92 10.88
C GLY A 49 -38.58 -16.04 12.41
N LYS A 50 -39.74 -16.38 12.96
CA LYS A 50 -39.94 -16.43 14.41
C LYS A 50 -39.26 -17.63 15.07
N ASN A 51 -39.02 -18.68 14.29
CA ASN A 51 -38.48 -19.97 14.72
C ASN A 51 -37.01 -20.16 14.31
N LEU A 52 -36.31 -19.09 13.91
CA LEU A 52 -34.93 -19.10 13.40
C LEU A 52 -34.73 -19.80 12.06
N THR A 53 -35.66 -20.63 11.59
CA THR A 53 -35.54 -21.42 10.36
C THR A 53 -36.62 -21.11 9.32
N ASP A 54 -37.63 -20.32 9.70
CA ASP A 54 -38.83 -20.01 8.90
C ASP A 54 -38.79 -18.62 8.26
N GLY A 55 -37.60 -18.02 8.18
CA GLY A 55 -37.38 -16.76 7.49
C GLY A 55 -37.66 -16.88 5.99
N GLN A 56 -38.31 -15.88 5.42
CA GLN A 56 -38.55 -15.81 3.97
C GLN A 56 -37.45 -15.05 3.23
N PHE A 57 -36.68 -14.22 3.94
CA PHE A 57 -35.80 -13.23 3.32
C PHE A 57 -34.35 -13.34 3.76
N ALA A 58 -34.06 -14.10 4.83
CA ALA A 58 -32.72 -14.24 5.35
C ALA A 58 -32.42 -15.68 5.78
N PRO A 59 -31.13 -15.99 5.99
CA PRO A 59 -30.74 -17.34 6.31
C PRO A 59 -31.30 -17.90 7.61
N ALA A 60 -31.45 -19.22 7.68
CA ALA A 60 -31.72 -19.91 8.93
C ALA A 60 -30.59 -19.62 9.94
N LEU A 61 -30.98 -19.26 11.17
CA LEU A 61 -30.10 -18.97 12.29
C LEU A 61 -29.95 -20.15 13.25
N GLN A 62 -30.51 -21.30 12.89
CA GLN A 62 -30.40 -22.54 13.63
C GLN A 62 -30.18 -23.71 12.66
N GLY A 63 -29.44 -24.72 13.10
CA GLY A 63 -29.32 -26.00 12.41
C GLY A 63 -28.08 -26.11 11.51
N PRO A 64 -28.01 -27.15 10.66
CA PRO A 64 -26.77 -27.53 9.98
C PRO A 64 -26.15 -26.44 9.10
N ALA A 65 -26.96 -25.68 8.36
CA ALA A 65 -26.46 -24.59 7.53
C ALA A 65 -25.85 -23.43 8.36
N PHE A 66 -26.42 -23.13 9.53
CA PHE A 66 -25.86 -22.16 10.47
C PHE A 66 -24.53 -22.69 11.04
N LEU A 67 -24.53 -23.93 11.53
CA LEU A 67 -23.34 -24.58 12.07
C LEU A 67 -22.24 -24.71 11.02
N ALA A 68 -22.52 -25.02 9.76
CA ALA A 68 -21.51 -25.10 8.70
C ALA A 68 -20.76 -23.78 8.46
N LYS A 69 -21.42 -22.63 8.66
CA LYS A 69 -20.82 -21.29 8.53
C LYS A 69 -20.04 -20.86 9.76
N TRP A 70 -20.52 -21.26 10.94
CA TRP A 70 -20.02 -20.80 12.24
C TRP A 70 -19.24 -21.86 13.02
N GLN A 71 -19.08 -23.08 12.49
CA GLN A 71 -18.25 -24.15 13.05
C GLN A 71 -16.77 -23.79 12.97
N GLY A 72 -16.00 -24.09 14.02
CA GLY A 72 -14.56 -23.87 14.05
C GLY A 72 -14.13 -22.57 14.74
N PRO A 73 -14.53 -21.35 14.30
CA PRO A 73 -14.25 -20.13 15.03
C PRO A 73 -15.10 -20.02 16.29
N SER A 74 -14.62 -19.22 17.22
CA SER A 74 -15.30 -18.90 18.45
C SER A 74 -16.60 -18.13 18.28
N ALA A 75 -17.43 -18.16 19.33
CA ALA A 75 -18.60 -17.27 19.46
C ALA A 75 -18.25 -15.78 19.30
N ALA A 76 -16.99 -15.37 19.51
CA ALA A 76 -16.54 -13.99 19.32
C ALA A 76 -16.64 -13.55 17.86
N ARG A 77 -16.43 -14.46 16.90
CA ARG A 77 -16.61 -14.17 15.47
C ARG A 77 -18.09 -13.94 15.14
N LEU A 78 -18.98 -14.75 15.71
CA LEU A 78 -20.43 -14.63 15.53
C LEU A 78 -20.94 -13.31 16.12
N ASP A 79 -20.57 -12.99 17.36
CA ASP A 79 -20.93 -11.74 18.03
C ASP A 79 -20.47 -10.51 17.22
N ARG A 80 -19.20 -10.49 16.79
CA ARG A 80 -18.64 -9.42 15.95
C ARG A 80 -19.40 -9.27 14.64
N TYR A 81 -19.73 -10.38 13.99
CA TYR A 81 -20.50 -10.34 12.75
C TYR A 81 -21.88 -9.72 12.97
N ILE A 82 -22.63 -10.17 13.98
CA ILE A 82 -23.96 -9.66 14.27
C ILE A 82 -23.90 -8.16 14.56
N ARG A 83 -22.97 -7.70 15.42
CA ARG A 83 -22.81 -6.28 15.74
C ARG A 83 -22.42 -5.42 14.53
N SER A 84 -21.63 -5.96 13.61
CA SER A 84 -21.10 -5.21 12.47
C SER A 84 -21.96 -5.29 11.21
N SER A 85 -23.00 -6.14 11.20
CA SER A 85 -23.79 -6.42 10.00
C SER A 85 -25.30 -6.41 10.22
N MET A 86 -25.77 -6.35 11.48
CA MET A 86 -27.19 -6.34 11.81
C MET A 86 -27.56 -5.13 12.66
N PRO A 87 -28.80 -4.61 12.53
CA PRO A 87 -29.68 -4.84 11.38
C PRO A 87 -29.06 -4.28 10.07
N PRO A 88 -29.36 -4.84 8.87
CA PRO A 88 -28.66 -4.48 7.63
C PRO A 88 -28.71 -3.00 7.23
N SER A 89 -29.77 -2.28 7.64
CA SER A 89 -29.94 -0.86 7.38
C SER A 89 -29.26 0.06 8.40
N ALA A 90 -28.83 -0.47 9.55
CA ALA A 90 -28.24 0.29 10.64
C ALA A 90 -27.33 -0.60 11.50
N ALA A 91 -26.28 -1.15 10.90
CA ALA A 91 -25.36 -2.05 11.57
C ALA A 91 -24.78 -1.41 12.85
N GLY A 92 -24.84 -2.12 13.96
CA GLY A 92 -24.31 -1.64 15.24
C GLY A 92 -25.24 -0.69 16.00
N ALA A 93 -26.47 -0.45 15.53
CA ALA A 93 -27.39 0.51 16.16
C ALA A 93 -28.07 0.02 17.45
N LEU A 94 -28.08 -1.29 17.73
CA LEU A 94 -28.67 -1.82 18.96
C LEU A 94 -27.70 -1.65 20.16
N PRO A 95 -28.21 -1.51 21.39
CA PRO A 95 -27.38 -1.48 22.59
C PRO A 95 -26.51 -2.74 22.74
N ALA A 96 -25.37 -2.61 23.41
CA ALA A 96 -24.38 -3.68 23.49
C ALA A 96 -24.93 -4.92 24.21
N GLU A 97 -25.74 -4.70 25.23
CA GLU A 97 -26.48 -5.69 26.02
C GLU A 97 -27.55 -6.40 25.17
N THR A 98 -28.22 -5.69 24.26
CA THR A 98 -29.20 -6.27 23.34
C THR A 98 -28.54 -7.27 22.41
N TYR A 99 -27.40 -6.90 21.82
CA TYR A 99 -26.61 -7.83 21.01
C TYR A 99 -26.16 -9.04 21.83
N SER A 100 -25.66 -8.81 23.04
CA SER A 100 -25.19 -9.88 23.93
C SER A 100 -26.29 -10.90 24.23
N ALA A 101 -27.51 -10.42 24.52
CA ALA A 101 -28.66 -11.27 24.77
C ALA A 101 -29.10 -12.05 23.52
N ILE A 102 -29.14 -11.41 22.35
CA ILE A 102 -29.46 -12.09 21.09
C ILE A 102 -28.42 -13.17 20.77
N VAL A 103 -27.12 -12.87 20.95
CA VAL A 103 -26.04 -13.85 20.76
C VAL A 103 -26.20 -15.02 21.71
N ALA A 104 -26.49 -14.78 23.00
CA ALA A 104 -26.75 -15.83 23.97
C ALA A 104 -27.88 -16.78 23.52
N PHE A 105 -28.99 -16.21 23.03
CA PHE A 105 -30.10 -16.98 22.48
C PHE A 105 -29.70 -17.83 21.26
N LEU A 106 -28.94 -17.26 20.32
CA LEU A 106 -28.50 -17.98 19.12
C LEU A 106 -27.50 -19.11 19.43
N LEU A 107 -26.58 -18.88 20.36
CA LEU A 107 -25.63 -19.89 20.82
C LEU A 107 -26.37 -21.06 21.47
N GLN A 108 -27.32 -20.76 22.38
CA GLN A 108 -28.14 -21.78 23.03
C GLN A 108 -28.98 -22.57 22.02
N ALA A 109 -29.60 -21.89 21.04
CA ALA A 109 -30.37 -22.55 19.99
C ALA A 109 -29.54 -23.52 19.14
N ASN A 110 -28.22 -23.32 19.10
CA ASN A 110 -27.28 -24.13 18.31
C ASN A 110 -26.37 -25.03 19.18
N GLY A 111 -26.79 -25.35 20.41
CA GLY A 111 -26.19 -26.40 21.21
C GLY A 111 -25.08 -25.97 22.16
N ALA A 112 -24.87 -24.67 22.38
CA ALA A 112 -24.01 -24.19 23.46
C ALA A 112 -24.73 -24.29 24.82
N GLU A 113 -24.00 -24.67 25.88
CA GLU A 113 -24.56 -24.90 27.21
C GLU A 113 -24.97 -23.59 27.92
N ILE A 114 -26.07 -23.62 28.68
CA ILE A 114 -26.52 -22.48 29.50
C ILE A 114 -25.77 -22.50 30.83
N GLY A 115 -25.28 -21.35 31.27
CA GLY A 115 -24.58 -21.16 32.55
C GLY A 115 -25.39 -20.33 33.53
N ASN A 116 -24.74 -19.90 34.61
CA ASN A 116 -25.36 -19.06 35.64
C ASN A 116 -25.09 -17.56 35.45
N GLU A 117 -24.09 -17.19 34.65
CA GLU A 117 -23.70 -15.80 34.42
C GLU A 117 -24.16 -15.30 33.06
N ALA A 118 -24.60 -14.03 32.99
CA ALA A 118 -24.89 -13.39 31.72
C ALA A 118 -23.63 -13.35 30.83
N LEU A 119 -23.79 -13.71 29.57
CA LEU A 119 -22.84 -13.52 28.50
C LEU A 119 -22.57 -12.03 28.32
N GLY A 120 -21.32 -11.62 28.55
CA GLY A 120 -20.84 -10.29 28.20
C GLY A 120 -20.38 -10.22 26.75
N ASN A 121 -19.75 -9.11 26.39
CA ASN A 121 -19.12 -8.92 25.08
C ASN A 121 -17.58 -9.11 25.12
N ASP A 122 -17.06 -9.74 26.17
CA ASP A 122 -15.64 -10.03 26.32
C ASP A 122 -15.19 -11.10 25.30
N PRO A 123 -14.31 -10.75 24.34
CA PRO A 123 -13.80 -11.70 23.35
C PRO A 123 -13.14 -12.92 23.98
N ALA A 124 -12.41 -12.77 25.09
CA ALA A 124 -11.68 -13.88 25.71
C ALA A 124 -12.62 -14.95 26.28
N ARG A 125 -13.80 -14.54 26.76
CA ARG A 125 -14.85 -15.45 27.22
C ARG A 125 -15.60 -16.07 26.04
N LEU A 126 -15.94 -15.27 25.03
CA LEU A 126 -16.59 -15.74 23.81
C LEU A 126 -15.70 -16.72 23.01
N ASP A 127 -14.38 -16.58 23.10
CA ASP A 127 -13.39 -17.47 22.48
C ASP A 127 -13.40 -18.90 23.03
N LYS A 128 -13.88 -19.08 24.26
CA LYS A 128 -14.01 -20.39 24.90
C LYS A 128 -15.27 -21.14 24.46
N ILE A 129 -16.23 -20.47 23.81
CA ILE A 129 -17.50 -21.07 23.39
C ILE A 129 -17.37 -21.53 21.93
N VAL A 130 -17.39 -22.85 21.74
CA VAL A 130 -17.26 -23.49 20.42
C VAL A 130 -18.60 -24.14 20.06
N LEU A 131 -19.12 -23.79 18.88
CA LEU A 131 -20.33 -24.43 18.35
C LEU A 131 -20.02 -25.84 17.83
N PRO A 132 -20.96 -26.80 17.98
CA PRO A 132 -20.75 -28.18 17.53
C PRO A 132 -20.58 -28.25 16.01
N LYS A 133 -19.89 -29.30 15.54
CA LYS A 133 -19.83 -29.60 14.11
C LYS A 133 -21.23 -29.98 13.59
N PRO A 134 -21.62 -29.56 12.37
CA PRO A 134 -22.82 -30.05 11.73
C PRO A 134 -22.69 -31.56 11.46
N PRO A 135 -23.81 -32.32 11.39
CA PRO A 135 -23.79 -33.70 10.95
C PRO A 135 -23.16 -33.85 9.56
N ALA A 136 -22.41 -34.93 9.32
CA ALA A 136 -21.58 -35.11 8.11
C ALA A 136 -22.33 -35.00 6.77
N ASP A 137 -23.65 -35.22 6.77
CA ASP A 137 -24.46 -35.39 5.56
C ASP A 137 -25.29 -34.13 5.18
N THR A 138 -24.99 -32.97 5.76
CA THR A 138 -25.88 -31.78 5.73
C THR A 138 -25.32 -30.54 5.02
N LEU A 139 -24.17 -30.64 4.36
CA LEU A 139 -23.52 -29.51 3.65
C LEU A 139 -24.28 -29.01 2.40
N THR A 140 -25.39 -29.65 2.04
CA THR A 140 -26.24 -29.29 0.90
C THR A 140 -27.50 -28.50 1.30
N GLU A 141 -27.77 -28.29 2.58
CA GLU A 141 -28.91 -27.47 3.00
C GLU A 141 -28.67 -26.00 2.66
N TYR A 142 -29.49 -25.48 1.75
CA TYR A 142 -29.56 -24.05 1.48
C TYR A 142 -30.10 -23.36 2.72
N GLY A 143 -29.18 -22.81 3.51
CA GLY A 143 -29.54 -22.00 4.65
C GLY A 143 -30.24 -20.70 4.30
N VAL A 144 -30.67 -20.42 3.06
CA VAL A 144 -31.29 -19.16 2.64
C VAL A 144 -32.81 -19.35 2.53
N GLY A 145 -33.58 -18.67 3.38
CA GLY A 145 -35.02 -18.54 3.18
C GLY A 145 -35.33 -17.92 1.82
N GLY A 146 -36.22 -18.54 1.04
CA GLY A 146 -36.74 -18.00 -0.22
C GLY A 146 -36.43 -18.79 -1.50
N ALA A 147 -35.59 -19.85 -1.45
CA ALA A 147 -35.48 -20.79 -2.56
C ALA A 147 -36.68 -21.77 -2.51
N SER A 148 -37.43 -21.88 -3.62
CA SER A 148 -38.55 -22.83 -3.70
C SER A 148 -38.00 -24.27 -3.61
N PRO A 149 -38.52 -25.10 -2.69
CA PRO A 149 -38.12 -26.51 -2.60
C PRO A 149 -38.57 -27.32 -3.84
N ASP A 150 -39.53 -26.79 -4.60
CA ASP A 150 -40.17 -27.47 -5.73
C ASP A 150 -39.49 -27.16 -7.07
N ARG A 151 -38.45 -26.33 -7.08
CA ARG A 151 -37.74 -25.94 -8.30
C ARG A 151 -36.27 -26.32 -8.20
N ALA A 152 -35.81 -27.12 -9.16
CA ALA A 152 -34.39 -27.34 -9.34
C ALA A 152 -33.70 -26.00 -9.65
N LEU A 153 -32.81 -25.57 -8.77
CA LEU A 153 -31.95 -24.44 -9.06
C LEU A 153 -31.04 -24.82 -10.24
N PRO A 154 -30.79 -23.89 -11.18
CA PRO A 154 -29.79 -24.14 -12.21
C PRO A 154 -28.46 -24.48 -11.53
N LYS A 155 -27.68 -25.39 -12.14
CA LYS A 155 -26.32 -25.66 -11.66
C LYS A 155 -25.56 -24.34 -11.65
N TRP A 156 -25.04 -23.98 -10.48
CA TRP A 156 -24.14 -22.85 -10.36
C TRP A 156 -22.97 -23.03 -11.35
N PRO A 157 -22.56 -21.98 -12.08
CA PRO A 157 -21.33 -22.05 -12.84
C PRO A 157 -20.19 -22.43 -11.89
N THR A 158 -19.44 -23.48 -12.21
CA THR A 158 -18.23 -23.82 -11.46
C THR A 158 -17.21 -22.70 -11.71
N PRO A 159 -16.83 -21.91 -10.71
CA PRO A 159 -15.86 -20.85 -10.92
C PRO A 159 -14.50 -21.47 -11.28
N PRO A 160 -13.64 -20.78 -12.06
CA PRO A 160 -12.28 -21.23 -12.29
C PRO A 160 -11.54 -21.36 -10.97
N GLU A 161 -10.89 -22.51 -10.75
CA GLU A 161 -10.00 -22.68 -9.60
C GLU A 161 -8.63 -22.09 -9.93
N ARG A 162 -8.40 -20.84 -9.52
CA ARG A 162 -7.17 -20.11 -9.84
C ARG A 162 -5.91 -20.59 -9.11
N PHE A 163 -6.07 -21.37 -8.04
CA PHE A 163 -4.95 -21.81 -7.20
C PHE A 163 -4.54 -23.26 -7.39
N THR A 164 -5.28 -24.06 -8.18
CA THR A 164 -4.98 -25.49 -8.38
C THR A 164 -3.58 -25.69 -8.96
N ASP A 165 -3.18 -24.81 -9.88
CA ASP A 165 -1.88 -24.83 -10.55
C ASP A 165 -0.94 -23.70 -10.07
N TYR A 166 -1.19 -23.15 -8.87
CA TYR A 166 -0.34 -22.08 -8.33
C TYR A 166 1.10 -22.57 -8.18
N THR A 167 2.03 -21.90 -8.86
CA THR A 167 3.47 -22.16 -8.73
C THR A 167 4.14 -21.10 -7.87
N PRO A 168 5.00 -21.49 -6.91
CA PRO A 168 5.73 -20.54 -6.08
C PRO A 168 6.50 -19.51 -6.91
N VAL A 169 6.39 -18.24 -6.51
CA VAL A 169 7.08 -17.12 -7.17
C VAL A 169 8.58 -17.20 -6.87
N THR A 170 9.38 -17.38 -7.92
CA THR A 170 10.84 -17.48 -7.80
C THR A 170 11.52 -16.13 -8.03
N GLN A 171 12.78 -15.99 -7.60
CA GLN A 171 13.60 -14.80 -7.91
C GLN A 171 13.64 -14.50 -9.42
N ALA A 172 13.84 -15.53 -10.25
CA ALA A 172 13.89 -15.38 -11.70
C ALA A 172 12.56 -14.85 -12.30
N MET A 173 11.42 -15.20 -11.69
CA MET A 173 10.12 -14.64 -12.08
C MET A 173 9.99 -13.17 -11.71
N LEU A 174 10.51 -12.73 -10.56
CA LEU A 174 10.51 -11.31 -10.18
C LEU A 174 11.41 -10.47 -11.09
N ASP A 175 12.55 -11.04 -11.50
CA ASP A 175 13.50 -10.40 -12.42
C ASP A 175 12.95 -10.30 -13.84
N ASN A 176 12.33 -11.38 -14.34
CA ASN A 176 11.78 -11.47 -15.68
C ASN A 176 10.40 -12.17 -15.67
N PRO A 177 9.33 -11.45 -15.27
CA PRO A 177 8.00 -12.03 -15.18
C PRO A 177 7.45 -12.37 -16.55
N ALA A 178 6.59 -13.39 -16.61
CA ALA A 178 5.84 -13.72 -17.81
C ALA A 178 5.05 -12.48 -18.33
N PRO A 179 4.82 -12.34 -19.64
CA PRO A 179 4.08 -11.19 -20.20
C PRO A 179 2.73 -10.94 -19.52
N GLY A 180 2.04 -12.02 -19.14
CA GLY A 180 0.72 -11.98 -18.52
C GLY A 180 0.70 -11.64 -17.03
N ASP A 181 1.85 -11.61 -16.36
CA ASP A 181 1.96 -11.38 -14.93
C ASP A 181 2.49 -9.97 -14.60
N TRP A 182 2.16 -9.52 -13.39
CA TRP A 182 2.64 -8.28 -12.78
C TRP A 182 3.03 -8.55 -11.33
N LEU A 183 4.27 -8.99 -11.10
CA LEU A 183 4.67 -9.64 -9.84
C LEU A 183 5.29 -8.72 -8.81
N THR A 184 5.80 -7.56 -9.23
CA THR A 184 6.38 -6.56 -8.35
C THR A 184 5.79 -5.20 -8.66
N TRP A 185 6.05 -4.24 -7.77
CA TRP A 185 5.86 -2.84 -8.12
C TRP A 185 6.60 -2.52 -9.43
N ARG A 186 5.90 -1.89 -10.37
CA ARG A 186 6.37 -1.57 -11.72
C ARG A 186 6.70 -2.81 -12.58
N ARG A 187 5.94 -3.90 -12.35
CA ARG A 187 5.94 -5.20 -13.05
C ARG A 187 7.06 -6.15 -12.68
N SER A 188 8.32 -5.68 -12.75
CA SER A 188 9.53 -6.49 -12.54
C SER A 188 10.53 -5.75 -11.67
N HIS A 189 11.57 -6.45 -11.21
CA HIS A 189 12.68 -5.85 -10.48
C HIS A 189 13.44 -4.75 -11.23
N ALA A 190 13.27 -4.57 -12.53
CA ALA A 190 13.84 -3.44 -13.26
C ALA A 190 13.08 -2.11 -13.05
N GLY A 191 11.89 -2.11 -12.44
CA GLY A 191 11.18 -0.88 -12.09
C GLY A 191 10.55 -0.12 -13.28
N GLN A 192 10.47 -0.72 -14.48
CA GLN A 192 10.19 0.00 -15.72
C GLN A 192 8.75 0.44 -15.93
N GLY A 193 7.76 -0.17 -15.28
CA GLY A 193 6.34 0.17 -15.52
C GLY A 193 5.87 -0.08 -16.96
N PHE A 194 6.52 -1.02 -17.64
CA PHE A 194 6.27 -1.39 -19.03
C PHE A 194 5.72 -2.81 -19.13
N SER A 195 4.63 -3.01 -19.87
CA SER A 195 4.08 -4.32 -20.21
C SER A 195 4.46 -4.71 -21.65
N PRO A 196 4.97 -5.94 -21.88
CA PRO A 196 5.23 -6.44 -23.22
C PRO A 196 3.95 -6.85 -23.97
N LEU A 197 2.77 -6.77 -23.35
CA LEU A 197 1.51 -7.13 -23.99
C LEU A 197 1.08 -6.07 -25.03
N SER A 198 0.59 -6.55 -26.18
CA SER A 198 0.28 -5.73 -27.35
C SER A 198 -1.04 -6.11 -28.03
N GLN A 199 -1.97 -6.78 -27.34
CA GLN A 199 -3.32 -7.03 -27.87
C GLN A 199 -4.14 -5.74 -27.92
N ILE A 200 -3.97 -4.87 -26.92
CA ILE A 200 -4.51 -3.51 -26.88
C ILE A 200 -3.46 -2.55 -27.48
N THR A 201 -3.82 -1.86 -28.55
CA THR A 201 -2.93 -1.04 -29.39
C THR A 201 -3.55 0.32 -29.68
N THR A 202 -2.76 1.24 -30.22
CA THR A 202 -3.24 2.56 -30.69
C THR A 202 -4.40 2.46 -31.69
N GLY A 203 -4.48 1.37 -32.48
CA GLY A 203 -5.55 1.16 -33.47
C GLY A 203 -6.87 0.60 -32.90
N ASN A 204 -6.88 0.07 -31.68
CA ASN A 204 -8.08 -0.56 -31.11
C ASN A 204 -8.45 -0.10 -29.69
N VAL A 205 -7.61 0.69 -29.01
CA VAL A 205 -7.87 1.19 -27.65
C VAL A 205 -9.18 1.97 -27.51
N GLY A 206 -9.68 2.59 -28.58
CA GLY A 206 -10.99 3.24 -28.61
C GLY A 206 -12.18 2.31 -28.31
N LYS A 207 -11.97 0.99 -28.36
CA LYS A 207 -12.99 -0.04 -28.07
C LYS A 207 -12.91 -0.59 -26.64
N LEU A 208 -12.00 -0.08 -25.81
CA LEU A 208 -11.80 -0.59 -24.45
C LEU A 208 -13.06 -0.36 -23.59
N GLN A 209 -13.48 -1.39 -22.85
CA GLN A 209 -14.68 -1.39 -22.01
C GLN A 209 -14.36 -1.85 -20.59
N LEU A 210 -15.10 -1.31 -19.61
CA LEU A 210 -15.09 -1.81 -18.24
C LEU A 210 -15.67 -3.23 -18.22
N VAL A 211 -14.89 -4.20 -17.74
CA VAL A 211 -15.30 -5.61 -17.59
C VAL A 211 -15.91 -5.84 -16.22
N TRP A 212 -15.23 -5.37 -15.18
CA TRP A 212 -15.70 -5.48 -13.80
C TRP A 212 -15.08 -4.38 -12.93
N SER A 213 -15.72 -4.10 -11.80
CA SER A 213 -15.21 -3.21 -10.77
C SER A 213 -15.61 -3.75 -9.40
N GLN A 214 -14.69 -3.70 -8.43
CA GLN A 214 -14.94 -4.11 -7.04
C GLN A 214 -14.59 -2.97 -6.08
N PRO A 215 -15.46 -2.66 -5.11
CA PRO A 215 -15.14 -1.66 -4.10
C PRO A 215 -13.99 -2.15 -3.21
N LEU A 216 -13.08 -1.24 -2.93
CA LEU A 216 -12.08 -1.38 -1.87
C LEU A 216 -12.58 -0.62 -0.63
N PRO A 217 -12.04 -0.90 0.56
CA PRO A 217 -12.33 -0.12 1.76
C PRO A 217 -12.15 1.37 1.51
N ALA A 218 -13.14 2.17 1.90
CA ALA A 218 -13.10 3.62 1.72
C ALA A 218 -11.92 4.23 2.49
N GLY A 219 -11.17 5.11 1.82
CA GLY A 219 -10.02 5.81 2.37
C GLY A 219 -8.88 5.96 1.36
N GLU A 220 -7.76 6.50 1.84
CA GLU A 220 -6.59 6.74 1.02
C GLU A 220 -6.04 5.42 0.46
N THR A 221 -6.09 5.27 -0.86
CA THR A 221 -5.65 4.04 -1.54
C THR A 221 -4.66 4.39 -2.64
N MET A 222 -3.42 3.92 -2.50
CA MET A 222 -2.33 4.15 -3.45
C MET A 222 -1.76 2.85 -4.02
N ILE A 223 -2.50 1.75 -3.93
CA ILE A 223 -2.03 0.43 -4.33
C ILE A 223 -1.91 0.29 -5.84
N GLU A 224 -0.72 -0.09 -6.32
CA GLU A 224 -0.55 -0.75 -7.60
C GLU A 224 -0.79 -2.26 -7.39
N PRO A 225 -1.89 -2.83 -7.93
CA PRO A 225 -2.19 -4.24 -7.73
C PRO A 225 -1.10 -5.15 -8.33
N LEU A 226 -0.99 -6.37 -7.80
CA LEU A 226 -0.16 -7.41 -8.41
C LEU A 226 -1.04 -8.47 -9.05
N VAL A 227 -0.55 -9.12 -10.10
CA VAL A 227 -1.24 -10.23 -10.77
C VAL A 227 -0.29 -11.41 -10.97
N ARG A 228 -0.69 -12.59 -10.49
CA ARG A 228 -0.02 -13.88 -10.74
C ARG A 228 -1.06 -14.92 -11.12
N ASP A 229 -0.86 -15.64 -12.23
CA ASP A 229 -1.74 -16.73 -12.67
C ASP A 229 -3.24 -16.35 -12.70
N GLY A 230 -3.53 -15.11 -13.12
CA GLY A 230 -4.90 -14.61 -13.18
C GLY A 230 -5.55 -14.34 -11.81
N VAL A 231 -4.75 -14.21 -10.75
CA VAL A 231 -5.18 -13.72 -9.44
C VAL A 231 -4.65 -12.31 -9.23
N LEU A 232 -5.54 -11.36 -8.96
CA LEU A 232 -5.21 -9.97 -8.66
C LEU A 232 -5.21 -9.73 -7.14
N TYR A 233 -4.11 -9.19 -6.62
CA TYR A 233 -3.94 -8.83 -5.22
C TYR A 233 -3.98 -7.32 -5.04
N ALA A 234 -4.81 -6.83 -4.12
CA ALA A 234 -4.92 -5.42 -3.79
C ALA A 234 -4.91 -5.19 -2.27
N PHE A 235 -4.20 -4.14 -1.84
CA PHE A 235 -4.10 -3.68 -0.47
C PHE A 235 -4.91 -2.38 -0.29
N GLY A 236 -6.08 -2.49 0.31
CA GLY A 236 -6.97 -1.38 0.60
C GLY A 236 -6.69 -0.71 1.96
N TYR A 237 -7.35 0.43 2.16
CA TYR A 237 -7.25 1.22 3.39
C TYR A 237 -7.69 0.44 4.65
N GLY A 238 -7.09 0.78 5.80
CA GLY A 238 -7.37 0.11 7.08
C GLY A 238 -6.79 -1.31 7.18
N ASP A 239 -5.65 -1.53 6.51
CA ASP A 239 -4.91 -2.79 6.44
C ASP A 239 -5.75 -4.02 6.04
N GLN A 240 -6.40 -3.92 4.87
CA GLN A 240 -7.20 -4.99 4.28
C GLN A 240 -6.64 -5.43 2.94
N ILE A 241 -6.30 -6.71 2.82
CA ILE A 241 -5.74 -7.30 1.60
C ILE A 241 -6.80 -8.21 0.98
N MET A 242 -7.01 -8.07 -0.33
CA MET A 242 -8.04 -8.79 -1.07
C MET A 242 -7.41 -9.46 -2.30
N ALA A 243 -7.77 -10.71 -2.55
CA ALA A 243 -7.44 -11.42 -3.78
C ALA A 243 -8.69 -11.63 -4.62
N PHE A 244 -8.59 -11.36 -5.90
CA PHE A 244 -9.69 -11.50 -6.87
C PHE A 244 -9.27 -12.41 -8.01
N ASP A 245 -10.24 -13.15 -8.56
CA ASP A 245 -10.11 -13.66 -9.92
C ASP A 245 -9.99 -12.46 -10.87
N ALA A 246 -8.85 -12.32 -11.54
CA ALA A 246 -8.53 -11.11 -12.29
C ALA A 246 -9.41 -10.95 -13.55
N ALA A 247 -9.93 -12.04 -14.10
CA ALA A 247 -10.81 -11.97 -15.28
C ALA A 247 -12.25 -11.57 -14.93
N SER A 248 -12.77 -12.03 -13.78
CA SER A 248 -14.19 -11.89 -13.40
C SER A 248 -14.46 -10.90 -12.25
N GLY A 249 -13.43 -10.54 -11.48
CA GLY A 249 -13.57 -9.71 -10.28
C GLY A 249 -14.17 -10.44 -9.08
N ARG A 250 -14.33 -11.77 -9.14
CA ARG A 250 -14.82 -12.56 -8.00
C ARG A 250 -13.81 -12.54 -6.87
N LEU A 251 -14.23 -12.11 -5.68
CA LEU A 251 -13.41 -12.17 -4.47
C LEU A 251 -13.08 -13.63 -4.13
N LEU A 252 -11.79 -13.95 -4.03
CA LEU A 252 -11.29 -15.27 -3.67
C LEU A 252 -11.09 -15.37 -2.16
N TRP A 253 -10.40 -14.38 -1.57
CA TRP A 253 -10.22 -14.27 -0.13
C TRP A 253 -9.98 -12.81 0.27
N ARG A 254 -10.16 -12.53 1.57
CA ARG A 254 -9.84 -11.23 2.17
C ARG A 254 -9.21 -11.42 3.54
N TYR A 255 -8.07 -10.77 3.77
CA TYR A 255 -7.44 -10.57 5.06
C TYR A 255 -7.78 -9.18 5.60
N ARG A 256 -7.98 -9.08 6.92
CA ARG A 256 -8.18 -7.81 7.62
C ARG A 256 -7.41 -7.84 8.93
N ARG A 257 -6.49 -6.89 9.12
CA ARG A 257 -5.78 -6.72 10.38
C ARG A 257 -6.66 -6.06 11.43
N SER A 258 -6.57 -6.56 12.66
CA SER A 258 -7.10 -5.88 13.84
C SER A 258 -6.05 -4.90 14.36
N LEU A 259 -6.31 -3.60 14.23
CA LEU A 259 -5.37 -2.56 14.62
C LEU A 259 -5.66 -2.06 16.05
N PRO A 260 -4.63 -1.76 16.86
CA PRO A 260 -4.79 -1.08 18.12
C PRO A 260 -5.54 0.25 17.97
N LYS A 261 -6.32 0.64 18.99
CA LYS A 261 -7.04 1.91 18.99
C LYS A 261 -6.05 3.07 18.90
N GLY A 262 -6.33 4.03 18.01
CA GLY A 262 -5.48 5.21 17.82
C GLY A 262 -4.31 5.00 16.84
N THR A 263 -4.17 3.80 16.26
CA THR A 263 -3.20 3.56 15.18
C THR A 263 -3.43 4.54 14.03
N GLN A 264 -2.38 5.27 13.66
CA GLN A 264 -2.43 6.14 12.49
C GLN A 264 -2.42 5.28 11.24
N LEU A 265 -3.51 5.36 10.45
CA LEU A 265 -3.60 4.63 9.19
C LEU A 265 -2.69 5.28 8.14
N SER A 266 -2.11 4.44 7.29
CA SER A 266 -1.33 4.88 6.13
C SER A 266 -1.78 4.13 4.88
N SER A 267 -1.83 4.85 3.75
CA SER A 267 -2.04 4.27 2.43
C SER A 267 -0.83 3.46 1.98
N LYS A 268 -1.01 2.41 1.17
CA LYS A 268 0.06 1.49 0.77
C LYS A 268 0.23 1.50 -0.74
N LYS A 269 1.48 1.52 -1.22
CA LYS A 269 1.79 1.57 -2.66
C LYS A 269 1.88 0.20 -3.31
N THR A 270 2.31 -0.81 -2.56
CA THR A 270 2.47 -2.17 -3.08
C THR A 270 2.44 -3.22 -1.95
N VAL A 271 2.29 -4.47 -2.34
CA VAL A 271 2.60 -5.68 -1.57
C VAL A 271 3.74 -6.40 -2.29
N ALA A 272 4.27 -7.48 -1.73
CA ALA A 272 5.27 -8.29 -2.45
C ALA A 272 4.85 -9.76 -2.50
N LEU A 273 5.28 -10.47 -3.55
CA LEU A 273 5.05 -11.91 -3.73
C LEU A 273 6.39 -12.63 -3.78
N PHE A 274 6.54 -13.72 -3.03
CA PHE A 274 7.70 -14.62 -3.14
C PHE A 274 7.35 -15.98 -2.55
N GLY A 275 7.83 -17.05 -3.18
CA GLY A 275 7.42 -18.41 -2.83
C GLY A 275 5.90 -18.55 -2.92
N ASP A 276 5.29 -19.08 -1.88
CA ASP A 276 3.84 -19.21 -1.72
C ASP A 276 3.20 -18.09 -0.88
N LYS A 277 3.93 -16.99 -0.66
CA LYS A 277 3.55 -15.94 0.29
C LYS A 277 3.35 -14.59 -0.38
N LEU A 278 2.47 -13.81 0.26
CA LEU A 278 2.26 -12.39 0.05
C LEU A 278 2.75 -11.64 1.29
N TYR A 279 3.57 -10.61 1.10
CA TYR A 279 4.14 -9.80 2.16
C TYR A 279 3.57 -8.39 2.19
N ALA A 280 3.30 -7.88 3.38
CA ALA A 280 2.74 -6.56 3.57
C ALA A 280 3.27 -5.91 4.85
N ALA A 281 3.58 -4.61 4.79
CA ALA A 281 3.81 -3.81 5.97
C ALA A 281 2.48 -3.17 6.43
N THR A 282 2.16 -3.23 7.72
CA THR A 282 0.88 -2.79 8.29
C THR A 282 1.01 -1.44 8.98
N SER A 283 -0.09 -0.74 9.23
CA SER A 283 -0.08 0.64 9.76
C SER A 283 0.39 0.74 11.22
N ASP A 284 0.33 -0.35 11.96
CA ASP A 284 0.94 -0.52 13.29
C ASP A 284 2.41 -0.97 13.22
N LEU A 285 3.05 -0.87 12.05
CA LEU A 285 4.48 -1.09 11.83
C LEU A 285 4.93 -2.54 12.01
N HIS A 286 4.12 -3.50 11.58
CA HIS A 286 4.53 -4.90 11.44
C HIS A 286 4.78 -5.27 9.98
N MET A 287 5.70 -6.20 9.74
CA MET A 287 5.83 -6.94 8.50
C MET A 287 5.10 -8.27 8.69
N ILE A 288 4.17 -8.59 7.78
CA ILE A 288 3.43 -9.85 7.82
C ILE A 288 3.64 -10.63 6.53
N ALA A 289 3.59 -11.95 6.64
CA ALA A 289 3.43 -12.86 5.51
C ALA A 289 2.08 -13.57 5.59
N LEU A 290 1.40 -13.64 4.46
CA LEU A 290 0.18 -14.41 4.26
C LEU A 290 0.43 -15.49 3.21
N ASP A 291 -0.17 -16.66 3.35
CA ASP A 291 -0.26 -17.60 2.23
C ASP A 291 -1.04 -16.94 1.09
N ALA A 292 -0.43 -16.84 -0.10
CA ALA A 292 -0.98 -16.09 -1.22
C ALA A 292 -2.27 -16.68 -1.81
N ARG A 293 -2.58 -17.95 -1.48
CA ARG A 293 -3.75 -18.68 -1.99
C ARG A 293 -4.96 -18.56 -1.07
N THR A 294 -4.71 -18.40 0.23
CA THR A 294 -5.75 -18.46 1.26
C THR A 294 -5.90 -17.16 2.05
N GLY A 295 -4.86 -16.32 2.06
CA GLY A 295 -4.79 -15.12 2.91
C GLY A 295 -4.56 -15.42 4.39
N GLN A 296 -4.25 -16.68 4.76
CA GLN A 296 -3.93 -17.04 6.14
C GLN A 296 -2.55 -16.51 6.53
N GLN A 297 -2.43 -15.92 7.71
CA GLN A 297 -1.16 -15.41 8.21
C GLN A 297 -0.19 -16.54 8.52
N VAL A 298 1.02 -16.46 7.96
CA VAL A 298 2.13 -17.40 8.18
C VAL A 298 3.01 -16.91 9.32
N TRP A 299 3.42 -15.64 9.28
CA TRP A 299 4.21 -15.00 10.33
C TRP A 299 3.92 -13.48 10.40
N ASP A 300 4.30 -12.88 11.52
CA ASP A 300 4.10 -11.47 11.85
C ASP A 300 5.25 -11.00 12.75
N THR A 301 6.01 -10.02 12.28
CA THR A 301 7.18 -9.47 12.96
C THR A 301 7.07 -7.95 13.03
N GLU A 302 7.23 -7.37 14.23
CA GLU A 302 7.30 -5.93 14.42
C GLU A 302 8.51 -5.35 13.66
N ILE A 303 8.33 -4.23 12.93
CA ILE A 303 9.38 -3.51 12.21
C ILE A 303 10.04 -2.48 13.12
N THR A 304 9.28 -1.77 13.95
CA THR A 304 9.80 -0.86 14.97
C THR A 304 8.69 -0.44 15.92
N ASP A 305 9.02 -0.25 17.18
CA ASP A 305 8.18 0.35 18.23
C ASP A 305 8.37 1.87 18.35
N LYS A 306 9.44 2.40 17.73
CA LYS A 306 9.76 3.84 17.73
C LYS A 306 8.56 4.69 17.24
N PRO A 307 8.20 5.76 17.98
CA PRO A 307 7.11 6.64 17.57
C PRO A 307 7.46 7.44 16.31
N GLY A 308 6.43 8.00 15.66
CA GLY A 308 6.59 8.92 14.52
C GLY A 308 6.87 8.24 13.17
N PHE A 309 7.00 6.92 13.13
CA PHE A 309 7.16 6.17 11.90
C PHE A 309 5.83 5.88 11.20
N ARG A 310 5.87 5.88 9.87
CA ARG A 310 4.79 5.45 8.96
C ARG A 310 5.38 4.64 7.81
N ASN A 311 4.55 3.84 7.15
CA ASN A 311 4.95 2.99 6.03
C ASN A 311 4.08 3.20 4.76
N PRO A 312 4.09 4.39 4.16
CA PRO A 312 3.27 4.69 2.98
C PRO A 312 3.80 4.08 1.67
N GLY A 313 4.95 3.41 1.71
CA GLY A 313 5.55 2.69 0.59
C GLY A 313 4.96 1.29 0.42
N GLY A 314 5.83 0.31 0.28
CA GLY A 314 5.48 -1.11 0.35
C GLY A 314 6.74 -1.97 0.24
N PRO A 315 6.65 -3.26 0.59
CA PRO A 315 7.81 -4.12 0.63
C PRO A 315 8.32 -4.45 -0.77
N MET A 316 9.58 -4.89 -0.84
CA MET A 316 10.19 -5.56 -1.99
C MET A 316 10.84 -6.84 -1.49
N VAL A 317 10.75 -7.94 -2.24
CA VAL A 317 11.50 -9.17 -1.95
C VAL A 317 12.62 -9.34 -2.96
N ALA A 318 13.84 -9.57 -2.48
CA ALA A 318 14.94 -10.00 -3.34
C ALA A 318 15.88 -10.93 -2.57
N ASP A 319 16.38 -11.96 -3.25
CA ASP A 319 17.27 -12.98 -2.69
C ASP A 319 16.74 -13.59 -1.37
N GLY A 320 15.44 -13.87 -1.32
CA GLY A 320 14.77 -14.42 -0.14
C GLY A 320 14.69 -13.46 1.05
N VAL A 321 14.89 -12.16 0.84
CA VAL A 321 14.76 -11.13 1.88
C VAL A 321 13.65 -10.15 1.55
N VAL A 322 12.71 -9.99 2.47
CA VAL A 322 11.66 -8.96 2.42
C VAL A 322 12.23 -7.68 3.02
N MET A 323 12.24 -6.59 2.25
CA MET A 323 12.78 -5.30 2.66
C MET A 323 11.70 -4.23 2.69
N GLN A 324 11.73 -3.38 3.72
CA GLN A 324 10.77 -2.29 3.92
C GLN A 324 11.46 -1.02 4.40
N GLY A 325 11.31 0.06 3.64
CA GLY A 325 11.65 1.41 4.08
C GLY A 325 10.53 2.07 4.88
N LEU A 326 10.88 2.94 5.84
CA LEU A 326 9.92 3.70 6.64
C LEU A 326 10.11 5.21 6.50
N THR A 327 9.04 5.94 6.80
CA THR A 327 8.97 7.41 6.81
C THR A 327 8.94 7.93 8.23
N THR A 328 9.72 8.97 8.53
CA THR A 328 9.65 9.71 9.79
C THR A 328 10.16 11.15 9.59
N GLN A 329 9.68 12.05 10.43
CA GLN A 329 10.24 13.40 10.60
C GLN A 329 10.95 13.56 11.94
N GLU A 330 10.92 12.51 12.77
CA GLU A 330 11.49 12.51 14.11
C GLU A 330 13.02 12.42 14.11
N ALA A 331 13.60 12.77 15.25
CA ALA A 331 15.02 12.61 15.53
C ALA A 331 15.42 11.12 15.46
N GLY A 332 16.60 10.86 14.89
CA GLY A 332 17.11 9.51 14.60
C GLY A 332 16.92 9.06 13.15
N GLY A 333 16.13 9.79 12.36
CA GLY A 333 16.01 9.60 10.92
C GLY A 333 15.28 8.33 10.47
N GLY A 334 15.20 8.16 9.14
CA GLY A 334 14.56 7.01 8.50
C GLY A 334 15.34 5.70 8.65
N LEU A 335 14.68 4.60 8.29
CA LEU A 335 15.30 3.28 8.27
C LEU A 335 14.76 2.39 7.15
N ILE A 336 15.54 1.38 6.81
CA ILE A 336 15.14 0.23 5.98
C ILE A 336 15.40 -1.03 6.80
N ALA A 337 14.43 -1.93 6.88
CA ALA A 337 14.59 -3.21 7.58
C ALA A 337 14.48 -4.38 6.59
N GLY A 338 15.32 -5.40 6.79
CA GLY A 338 15.32 -6.65 6.03
C GLY A 338 14.95 -7.85 6.90
N PHE A 339 14.10 -8.72 6.37
CA PHE A 339 13.58 -9.91 7.05
C PHE A 339 13.75 -11.14 6.15
N ASP A 340 14.06 -12.28 6.74
CA ASP A 340 14.02 -13.56 6.03
C ASP A 340 12.59 -13.82 5.54
N ALA A 341 12.44 -14.10 4.24
CA ALA A 341 11.13 -14.23 3.61
C ALA A 341 10.36 -15.47 4.09
N GLU A 342 11.06 -16.52 4.54
CA GLU A 342 10.43 -17.75 5.01
C GLU A 342 10.04 -17.66 6.48
N THR A 343 10.93 -17.17 7.34
CA THR A 343 10.74 -17.20 8.80
C THR A 343 10.20 -15.91 9.40
N GLY A 344 10.36 -14.77 8.71
CA GLY A 344 10.07 -13.45 9.26
C GLY A 344 11.13 -12.94 10.25
N GLU A 345 12.25 -13.65 10.42
CA GLU A 345 13.36 -13.21 11.27
C GLU A 345 13.96 -11.90 10.72
N ARG A 346 14.16 -10.92 11.60
CA ARG A 346 14.86 -9.69 11.22
C ARG A 346 16.34 -9.99 11.00
N LEU A 347 16.81 -9.76 9.79
CA LEU A 347 18.21 -9.94 9.41
C LEU A 347 19.04 -8.69 9.70
N TRP A 348 18.51 -7.52 9.39
CA TRP A 348 19.24 -6.25 9.53
C TRP A 348 18.33 -5.03 9.56
N THR A 349 18.91 -3.90 9.93
CA THR A 349 18.31 -2.57 9.80
C THR A 349 19.40 -1.60 9.33
N PHE A 350 19.07 -0.76 8.35
CA PHE A 350 19.92 0.29 7.82
C PHE A 350 19.31 1.65 8.15
N ASP A 351 20.01 2.48 8.91
CA ASP A 351 19.59 3.86 9.20
C ASP A 351 20.00 4.77 8.04
N THR A 352 19.07 5.57 7.54
CA THR A 352 19.27 6.39 6.33
C THR A 352 19.86 7.77 6.61
N VAL A 353 20.00 8.13 7.89
CA VAL A 353 20.87 9.21 8.32
C VAL A 353 22.20 8.61 8.78
N ALA A 354 23.31 9.03 8.17
CA ALA A 354 24.61 8.49 8.52
C ALA A 354 24.89 8.75 10.02
N LYS A 355 25.60 7.84 10.68
CA LYS A 355 25.93 7.96 12.10
C LYS A 355 27.34 8.52 12.28
N PRO A 356 27.65 9.15 13.43
CA PRO A 356 29.03 9.49 13.76
C PRO A 356 29.96 8.28 13.63
N GLY A 357 31.09 8.44 12.95
CA GLY A 357 32.07 7.36 12.74
C GLY A 357 31.75 6.39 11.59
N THR A 358 30.63 6.54 10.89
CA THR A 358 30.35 5.83 9.62
C THR A 358 30.63 6.74 8.42
N PRO A 359 30.78 6.21 7.20
CA PRO A 359 30.89 7.05 6.00
C PRO A 359 29.74 8.07 5.94
N GLY A 360 30.06 9.35 5.68
CA GLY A 360 29.08 10.44 5.67
C GLY A 360 28.68 10.96 7.06
N GLY A 361 29.18 10.38 8.15
CA GLY A 361 28.87 10.79 9.51
C GLY A 361 29.29 12.24 9.81
N GLU A 362 30.31 12.73 9.11
CA GLU A 362 30.89 14.07 9.19
C GLU A 362 30.13 15.15 8.39
N THR A 363 29.17 14.76 7.53
CA THR A 363 28.51 15.68 6.60
C THR A 363 27.27 16.37 7.18
N TRP A 364 27.06 16.30 8.49
CA TRP A 364 25.82 16.76 9.15
C TRP A 364 25.99 18.08 9.88
N ASN A 365 26.94 18.91 9.48
CA ASN A 365 27.22 20.22 10.06
C ASN A 365 27.38 20.22 11.60
N GLY A 366 27.91 19.11 12.14
CA GLY A 366 28.09 18.90 13.58
C GLY A 366 26.81 18.62 14.37
N ILE A 367 25.68 18.33 13.70
CA ILE A 367 24.46 17.86 14.35
C ILE A 367 24.74 16.50 15.01
N PRO A 368 24.47 16.33 16.33
CA PRO A 368 24.64 15.06 17.02
C PRO A 368 23.84 13.95 16.35
N GLY A 369 24.38 12.74 16.30
CA GLY A 369 23.76 11.58 15.64
C GLY A 369 22.27 11.38 15.98
N PRO A 370 21.89 11.33 17.27
CA PRO A 370 20.50 11.15 17.68
C PRO A 370 19.54 12.28 17.27
N ASP A 371 20.06 13.48 17.00
CA ASP A 371 19.25 14.67 16.69
C ASP A 371 18.99 14.84 15.18
N ARG A 372 19.67 14.05 14.33
CA ARG A 372 19.52 14.10 12.86
C ARG A 372 18.11 13.66 12.46
N LYS A 373 17.51 14.34 11.49
CA LYS A 373 16.13 14.11 11.02
C LYS A 373 16.08 13.86 9.51
N GLY A 374 14.98 13.26 9.06
CA GLY A 374 14.71 13.01 7.65
C GLY A 374 15.30 11.70 7.12
N GLY A 375 15.71 11.68 5.85
CA GLY A 375 16.16 10.44 5.20
C GLY A 375 15.02 9.43 5.00
N SER A 376 13.77 9.89 4.97
CA SER A 376 12.60 9.01 4.86
C SER A 376 12.63 8.14 3.61
N VAL A 377 12.14 6.91 3.71
CA VAL A 377 12.01 5.95 2.60
C VAL A 377 10.54 5.59 2.45
N TRP A 378 9.87 6.26 1.51
CA TRP A 378 8.40 6.28 1.45
C TRP A 378 7.84 5.73 0.13
N THR A 379 8.71 5.17 -0.72
CA THR A 379 8.40 4.38 -1.92
C THR A 379 9.02 2.98 -1.79
N SER A 380 8.67 2.04 -2.68
CA SER A 380 9.33 0.73 -2.70
C SER A 380 10.66 0.79 -3.44
N GLY A 381 11.55 -0.18 -3.16
CA GLY A 381 12.85 -0.32 -3.79
C GLY A 381 12.77 -0.88 -5.21
N THR A 382 13.94 -1.04 -5.82
CA THR A 382 14.14 -1.74 -7.10
C THR A 382 15.31 -2.71 -6.92
N TYR A 383 15.40 -3.79 -7.70
CA TYR A 383 16.46 -4.79 -7.51
C TYR A 383 17.21 -5.04 -8.82
N ASP A 384 18.53 -4.95 -8.75
CA ASP A 384 19.36 -5.25 -9.89
C ASP A 384 19.88 -6.68 -9.82
N ALA A 385 19.19 -7.59 -10.51
CA ALA A 385 19.52 -9.02 -10.52
C ALA A 385 20.92 -9.36 -11.01
N LYS A 386 21.57 -8.48 -11.80
CA LYS A 386 22.94 -8.72 -12.29
C LYS A 386 23.98 -8.46 -11.20
N THR A 387 23.82 -7.37 -10.45
CA THR A 387 24.76 -7.01 -9.37
C THR A 387 24.38 -7.66 -8.04
N GLY A 388 23.13 -8.11 -7.90
CA GLY A 388 22.57 -8.64 -6.66
C GLY A 388 22.24 -7.56 -5.64
N LEU A 389 22.06 -6.31 -6.06
CA LEU A 389 21.89 -5.17 -5.16
C LEU A 389 20.44 -4.66 -5.14
N ALA A 390 19.94 -4.41 -3.92
CA ALA A 390 18.69 -3.69 -3.68
C ALA A 390 18.94 -2.18 -3.71
N LEU A 391 18.23 -1.48 -4.59
CA LEU A 391 18.35 -0.05 -4.83
C LEU A 391 17.24 0.70 -4.11
N TRP A 392 17.61 1.43 -3.06
CA TRP A 392 16.73 2.25 -2.25
C TRP A 392 17.04 3.74 -2.43
N GLY A 393 16.06 4.59 -2.19
CA GLY A 393 16.22 6.03 -2.29
C GLY A 393 15.66 6.65 -1.04
N THR A 394 16.23 7.80 -0.68
CA THR A 394 15.93 8.50 0.55
C THR A 394 15.45 9.91 0.23
N ALA A 395 14.64 10.45 1.12
CA ALA A 395 14.20 11.85 1.11
C ALA A 395 15.24 12.77 1.77
N GLN A 396 14.97 14.08 1.69
CA GLN A 396 15.63 15.17 2.39
C GLN A 396 15.60 15.08 3.93
N SER A 397 16.30 16.03 4.55
CA SER A 397 16.09 16.43 5.94
C SER A 397 14.90 17.38 6.07
N TYR A 398 14.10 17.22 7.14
CA TYR A 398 13.10 18.23 7.53
C TYR A 398 13.70 19.32 8.43
N ASP A 399 14.89 19.08 8.98
CA ASP A 399 15.65 20.02 9.80
C ASP A 399 16.67 20.77 8.93
N THR A 400 16.15 21.71 8.16
CA THR A 400 16.89 22.43 7.12
C THR A 400 17.74 23.57 7.66
N LEU A 401 17.29 24.28 8.71
CA LEU A 401 18.02 25.42 9.29
C LEU A 401 19.46 25.10 9.71
N PRO A 402 19.73 24.04 10.51
CA PRO A 402 21.09 23.72 10.90
C PRO A 402 21.93 23.18 9.75
N LEU A 403 21.35 22.74 8.63
CA LEU A 403 22.12 22.34 7.45
C LEU A 403 22.46 23.56 6.57
N ARG A 404 21.51 24.48 6.39
CA ARG A 404 21.69 25.77 5.72
C ARG A 404 22.80 26.61 6.34
N ASP A 405 22.75 26.75 7.67
CA ASP A 405 23.67 27.61 8.43
C ASP A 405 24.98 26.85 8.71
N ARG A 406 25.69 26.55 7.62
CA ARG A 406 26.94 25.81 7.63
C ARG A 406 27.96 26.44 8.57
N LYS A 407 28.44 25.67 9.54
CA LYS A 407 29.49 26.09 10.47
C LYS A 407 30.85 26.07 9.76
N PRO A 408 31.73 27.05 10.02
CA PRO A 408 33.06 27.09 9.42
C PRO A 408 33.81 25.76 9.59
N GLY A 409 34.34 25.23 8.49
CA GLY A 409 35.13 24.00 8.46
C GLY A 409 34.35 22.69 8.52
N LEU A 410 33.02 22.72 8.70
CA LEU A 410 32.18 21.51 8.68
C LEU A 410 31.56 21.28 7.30
N ASN A 411 31.10 20.06 7.02
CA ASN A 411 30.37 19.69 5.80
C ASN A 411 28.87 19.57 6.13
N ASN A 412 27.98 19.98 5.22
CA ASN A 412 26.51 19.95 5.37
C ASN A 412 25.78 19.12 4.29
N ASP A 413 26.47 18.21 3.59
CA ASP A 413 25.87 17.36 2.54
C ASP A 413 24.72 16.47 3.08
N ALA A 414 24.71 16.18 4.39
CA ALA A 414 23.66 15.46 5.12
C ALA A 414 23.41 14.01 4.65
N LEU A 415 24.47 13.24 4.37
CA LEU A 415 24.33 11.85 3.93
C LEU A 415 23.56 10.96 4.94
N TYR A 416 22.60 10.15 4.52
CA TYR A 416 22.26 9.78 3.15
C TYR A 416 20.90 10.37 2.74
N THR A 417 20.66 11.67 2.86
CA THR A 417 19.46 12.30 2.29
C THR A 417 19.56 12.40 0.76
N ASP A 418 18.42 12.35 0.06
CA ASP A 418 18.33 12.45 -1.41
C ASP A 418 19.34 11.59 -2.16
N THR A 419 19.47 10.34 -1.72
CA THR A 419 20.54 9.43 -2.11
C THR A 419 19.98 8.14 -2.68
N THR A 420 20.53 7.66 -3.79
CA THR A 420 20.41 6.25 -4.16
C THR A 420 21.39 5.42 -3.33
N LEU A 421 20.86 4.46 -2.59
CA LEU A 421 21.57 3.47 -1.79
C LEU A 421 21.53 2.12 -2.51
N ALA A 422 22.68 1.47 -2.66
CA ALA A 422 22.75 0.09 -3.15
C ALA A 422 23.17 -0.85 -2.01
N LEU A 423 22.23 -1.65 -1.55
CA LEU A 423 22.38 -2.54 -0.41
C LEU A 423 22.46 -3.99 -0.87
N GLU A 424 23.33 -4.78 -0.25
CA GLU A 424 23.28 -6.23 -0.38
C GLU A 424 22.07 -6.77 0.41
N PRO A 425 21.14 -7.53 -0.20
CA PRO A 425 19.87 -7.88 0.43
C PRO A 425 19.98 -8.69 1.72
N ARG A 426 20.93 -9.63 1.85
CA ARG A 426 21.00 -10.55 3.00
C ARG A 426 21.59 -9.92 4.26
N THR A 427 22.45 -8.93 4.10
CA THR A 427 23.24 -8.32 5.18
C THR A 427 22.89 -6.86 5.42
N GLY A 428 22.23 -6.20 4.46
CA GLY A 428 21.96 -4.76 4.52
C GLY A 428 23.22 -3.90 4.35
N LYS A 429 24.34 -4.51 3.97
CA LYS A 429 25.61 -3.80 3.79
C LYS A 429 25.50 -2.85 2.59
N LEU A 430 25.87 -1.59 2.80
CA LEU A 430 26.00 -0.61 1.72
C LEU A 430 27.17 -0.96 0.80
N ALA A 431 26.88 -1.24 -0.46
CA ALA A 431 27.87 -1.50 -1.50
C ALA A 431 28.39 -0.19 -2.11
N TRP A 432 27.48 0.71 -2.45
CA TRP A 432 27.77 2.06 -2.93
C TRP A 432 26.56 2.97 -2.71
N TYR A 433 26.79 4.28 -2.82
CA TYR A 433 25.72 5.28 -2.82
C TYR A 433 26.03 6.39 -3.83
N PHE A 434 24.98 7.07 -4.29
CA PHE A 434 25.09 8.32 -5.06
C PHE A 434 24.09 9.33 -4.51
N GLN A 435 24.59 10.46 -4.00
CA GLN A 435 23.75 11.53 -3.50
C GLN A 435 23.38 12.49 -4.63
N HIS A 436 22.08 12.58 -4.92
CA HIS A 436 21.56 13.37 -6.02
C HIS A 436 21.47 14.86 -5.69
N MET A 437 21.08 15.18 -4.45
CA MET A 437 20.96 16.54 -3.96
C MET A 437 21.59 16.63 -2.57
N LYS A 438 22.55 17.54 -2.42
CA LYS A 438 23.19 17.86 -1.13
C LYS A 438 22.44 19.02 -0.51
N ASP A 439 22.27 19.00 0.80
CA ASP A 439 21.65 20.12 1.55
C ASP A 439 20.32 20.57 0.93
N ASP A 440 19.38 19.64 0.66
CA ASP A 440 18.06 20.04 0.18
C ASP A 440 17.37 20.94 1.22
N GLN A 441 16.92 22.11 0.77
CA GLN A 441 16.25 23.14 1.57
C GLN A 441 14.76 23.31 1.19
N PHE A 442 14.25 22.49 0.26
CA PHE A 442 13.02 22.76 -0.48
C PHE A 442 11.95 21.67 -0.33
N ASP A 443 12.25 20.54 0.33
CA ASP A 443 11.39 19.35 0.37
C ASP A 443 11.20 18.74 -1.03
N LEU A 444 12.31 18.64 -1.78
CA LEU A 444 12.38 18.15 -3.15
C LEU A 444 13.06 16.77 -3.22
N ASP A 445 12.41 15.78 -2.60
CA ASP A 445 12.86 14.40 -2.44
C ASP A 445 13.38 13.71 -3.72
N TRP A 446 14.38 12.84 -3.57
CA TRP A 446 14.88 11.88 -4.58
C TRP A 446 14.56 10.39 -4.27
N VAL A 447 13.55 10.16 -3.45
CA VAL A 447 13.19 8.85 -2.89
C VAL A 447 12.59 7.84 -3.91
N PHE A 448 12.27 8.26 -5.13
CA PHE A 448 11.43 7.53 -6.08
C PHE A 448 12.13 6.39 -6.83
N GLU A 449 11.40 5.56 -7.58
CA GLU A 449 11.90 4.34 -8.21
C GLU A 449 13.22 4.52 -9.00
N ARG A 450 14.11 3.52 -8.90
CA ARG A 450 15.36 3.47 -9.65
C ARG A 450 15.16 2.60 -10.88
N VAL A 451 14.74 3.19 -11.99
CA VAL A 451 14.43 2.46 -13.23
C VAL A 451 15.71 1.91 -13.86
N ILE A 452 15.80 0.60 -14.00
CA ILE A 452 16.95 -0.07 -14.64
C ILE A 452 16.66 -0.24 -16.13
N GLY A 453 17.61 0.17 -16.97
CA GLY A 453 17.53 0.06 -18.42
C GLY A 453 18.90 -0.06 -19.07
N GLN A 454 18.93 0.07 -20.39
CA GLN A 454 20.13 0.11 -21.22
C GLN A 454 20.15 1.39 -22.05
N MET A 455 21.34 1.98 -22.19
CA MET A 455 21.59 3.17 -22.97
C MET A 455 23.00 3.14 -23.57
N LYS A 456 23.21 3.84 -24.69
CA LYS A 456 24.56 4.04 -25.24
C LYS A 456 25.28 5.13 -24.48
N VAL A 457 26.43 4.80 -23.91
CA VAL A 457 27.30 5.73 -23.19
C VAL A 457 28.71 5.62 -23.79
N GLY A 458 29.17 6.69 -24.42
CA GLY A 458 30.43 6.67 -25.18
C GLY A 458 30.42 5.70 -26.35
N GLY A 459 29.25 5.50 -26.98
CA GLY A 459 29.07 4.57 -28.11
C GLY A 459 28.93 3.09 -27.73
N LEU A 460 29.09 2.74 -26.44
CA LEU A 460 28.93 1.39 -25.92
C LEU A 460 27.59 1.24 -25.21
N GLU A 461 26.92 0.10 -25.38
CA GLU A 461 25.74 -0.25 -24.59
C GLU A 461 26.13 -0.42 -23.12
N ARG A 462 25.42 0.28 -22.24
CA ARG A 462 25.61 0.20 -20.79
C ARG A 462 24.27 0.02 -20.10
N ARG A 463 24.29 -0.73 -19.01
CA ARG A 463 23.16 -0.77 -18.08
C ARG A 463 23.20 0.47 -17.21
N VAL A 464 22.04 1.08 -17.04
CA VAL A 464 21.89 2.33 -16.32
C VAL A 464 20.78 2.25 -15.31
N ILE A 465 20.89 3.08 -14.28
CA ILE A 465 19.82 3.39 -13.33
C ILE A 465 19.38 4.81 -13.64
N MET A 466 18.07 5.01 -13.81
CA MET A 466 17.45 6.31 -14.05
C MET A 466 16.51 6.61 -12.88
N THR A 467 16.65 7.78 -12.29
CA THR A 467 15.74 8.29 -11.27
C THR A 467 15.63 9.80 -11.38
N SER A 468 14.68 10.40 -10.69
CA SER A 468 14.52 11.85 -10.66
C SER A 468 14.16 12.37 -9.29
N GLY A 469 14.48 13.63 -9.05
CA GLY A 469 13.97 14.39 -7.92
C GLY A 469 12.64 15.06 -8.23
N LYS A 470 12.04 15.64 -7.18
CA LYS A 470 10.78 16.38 -7.29
C LYS A 470 10.86 17.59 -8.24
N GLU A 471 12.05 18.13 -8.42
CA GLU A 471 12.38 19.24 -9.31
C GLU A 471 12.31 18.90 -10.81
N GLY A 472 12.18 17.61 -11.18
CA GLY A 472 12.14 17.21 -12.58
C GLY A 472 13.53 17.14 -13.25
N LEU A 473 14.59 17.04 -12.45
CA LEU A 473 15.92 16.62 -12.89
C LEU A 473 16.00 15.09 -12.84
N PHE A 474 16.52 14.47 -13.90
CA PHE A 474 16.66 13.02 -14.04
C PHE A 474 18.13 12.64 -14.09
N ASP A 475 18.63 12.01 -13.04
CA ASP A 475 20.00 11.49 -13.02
C ASP A 475 20.05 10.09 -13.63
N VAL A 476 21.11 9.86 -14.41
CA VAL A 476 21.46 8.57 -15.00
C VAL A 476 22.77 8.11 -14.37
N LEU A 477 22.76 6.93 -13.76
CA LEU A 477 23.93 6.31 -13.14
C LEU A 477 24.30 5.01 -13.87
N ASP A 478 25.59 4.67 -13.89
CA ASP A 478 26.05 3.35 -14.33
C ASP A 478 25.56 2.30 -13.32
N ALA A 479 24.79 1.30 -13.78
CA ALA A 479 24.15 0.35 -12.88
C ALA A 479 25.15 -0.58 -12.16
N ASP A 480 26.31 -0.82 -12.77
CA ASP A 480 27.29 -1.77 -12.23
C ASP A 480 28.20 -1.09 -11.18
N SER A 481 28.41 0.24 -11.25
CA SER A 481 29.30 0.96 -10.33
C SER A 481 28.67 2.11 -9.54
N GLY A 482 27.42 2.49 -9.81
CA GLY A 482 26.76 3.65 -9.19
C GLY A 482 27.35 5.01 -9.59
N LYS A 483 28.16 5.06 -10.65
CA LYS A 483 28.84 6.29 -11.08
C LYS A 483 27.89 7.16 -11.90
N TYR A 484 27.94 8.46 -11.67
CA TYR A 484 27.22 9.44 -12.47
C TYR A 484 27.56 9.34 -13.96
N ILE A 485 26.54 9.46 -14.81
CA ILE A 485 26.69 9.54 -16.27
C ILE A 485 26.24 10.93 -16.76
N LYS A 486 25.01 11.33 -16.44
CA LYS A 486 24.44 12.64 -16.83
C LYS A 486 23.17 12.96 -16.06
N THR A 487 22.76 14.23 -16.13
CA THR A 487 21.45 14.71 -15.68
C THR A 487 20.69 15.26 -16.87
N ILE A 488 19.39 14.98 -16.94
CA ILE A 488 18.46 15.56 -17.92
C ILE A 488 17.51 16.49 -17.16
N ASP A 489 17.41 17.74 -17.59
CA ASP A 489 16.48 18.72 -17.00
C ASP A 489 15.19 18.77 -17.84
N LEU A 490 14.05 18.47 -17.21
CA LEU A 490 12.74 18.58 -17.85
C LEU A 490 12.32 20.05 -18.11
N GLY A 491 13.00 21.02 -17.50
CA GLY A 491 12.80 22.44 -17.69
C GLY A 491 11.61 23.01 -16.90
N ILE A 492 11.34 22.45 -15.72
CA ILE A 492 10.25 22.87 -14.83
C ILE A 492 10.75 23.51 -13.52
N GLN A 493 12.07 23.55 -13.32
CA GLN A 493 12.71 24.11 -12.13
C GLN A 493 13.42 25.44 -12.43
N ASN A 494 13.60 26.28 -11.41
CA ASN A 494 14.25 27.58 -11.55
C ASN A 494 15.41 27.85 -10.56
N PHE A 495 15.81 26.86 -9.76
CA PHE A 495 16.73 27.09 -8.63
C PHE A 495 18.08 26.39 -8.78
N VAL A 496 18.20 25.32 -9.56
CA VAL A 496 19.49 24.72 -9.90
C VAL A 496 20.08 25.47 -11.10
N THR A 497 21.19 26.17 -10.86
CA THR A 497 21.83 27.08 -11.83
C THR A 497 22.95 26.40 -12.62
N LYS A 498 23.52 25.33 -12.07
CA LYS A 498 24.62 24.57 -12.69
C LYS A 498 24.60 23.13 -12.21
N ILE A 499 24.94 22.21 -13.11
CA ILE A 499 25.21 20.80 -12.80
C ILE A 499 26.63 20.50 -13.26
N ASP A 500 27.46 19.95 -12.38
CA ASP A 500 28.80 19.49 -12.74
C ASP A 500 28.69 18.26 -13.66
N PRO A 501 29.23 18.30 -14.90
CA PRO A 501 29.06 17.22 -15.87
C PRO A 501 29.87 15.96 -15.53
N VAL A 502 30.75 16.01 -14.54
CA VAL A 502 31.58 14.88 -14.11
C VAL A 502 31.04 14.28 -12.82
N THR A 503 30.71 15.11 -11.83
CA THR A 503 30.27 14.64 -10.51
C THR A 503 28.76 14.53 -10.38
N GLY A 504 28.00 15.28 -11.18
CA GLY A 504 26.55 15.44 -11.04
C GLY A 504 26.14 16.42 -9.94
N ASP A 505 27.10 17.12 -9.32
CA ASP A 505 26.84 18.08 -8.25
C ASP A 505 25.99 19.25 -8.75
N LYS A 506 24.92 19.54 -8.03
CA LYS A 506 23.94 20.58 -8.37
C LYS A 506 24.23 21.84 -7.55
N THR A 507 24.33 22.98 -8.22
CA THR A 507 24.52 24.30 -7.59
C THR A 507 23.19 25.03 -7.51
N VAL A 508 22.72 25.26 -6.30
CA VAL A 508 21.51 26.05 -6.02
C VAL A 508 21.80 27.55 -6.13
N ASP A 509 20.87 28.32 -6.67
CA ASP A 509 20.89 29.79 -6.59
C ASP A 509 20.81 30.24 -5.13
N PRO A 510 21.85 30.87 -4.56
CA PRO A 510 21.83 31.37 -3.19
C PRO A 510 20.70 32.38 -2.95
N ALA A 511 20.25 33.08 -3.99
CA ALA A 511 19.13 34.02 -3.88
C ALA A 511 17.78 33.32 -3.68
N LEU A 512 17.66 32.02 -3.91
CA LEU A 512 16.44 31.24 -3.73
C LEU A 512 16.47 30.34 -2.49
N ILE A 513 17.62 30.20 -1.81
CA ILE A 513 17.72 29.44 -0.56
C ILE A 513 16.75 30.01 0.49
N PRO A 514 15.86 29.20 1.09
CA PRO A 514 14.84 29.68 2.01
C PRO A 514 15.41 30.29 3.29
N ASP A 515 14.84 31.44 3.66
CA ASP A 515 15.05 32.07 4.96
C ASP A 515 13.77 32.74 5.45
N ASN A 516 13.76 33.12 6.72
CA ASN A 516 12.63 33.76 7.37
C ASN A 516 12.60 35.28 7.17
N THR A 517 13.25 35.82 6.12
CA THR A 517 13.39 37.28 5.91
C THR A 517 12.50 37.81 4.79
N ARG A 518 12.27 37.04 3.73
CA ARG A 518 11.45 37.46 2.59
C ARG A 518 10.83 36.28 1.85
N THR A 519 9.76 36.55 1.11
CA THR A 519 9.15 35.57 0.20
C THR A 519 10.10 35.21 -0.94
N ARG A 520 10.15 33.91 -1.28
CA ARG A 520 10.93 33.39 -2.42
C ARG A 520 10.05 32.56 -3.34
N TYR A 521 10.06 32.88 -4.62
CA TYR A 521 9.34 32.14 -5.65
C TYR A 521 10.23 31.05 -6.24
N VAL A 522 9.84 29.79 -6.06
CA VAL A 522 10.62 28.60 -6.45
C VAL A 522 9.75 27.65 -7.24
N CYS A 523 10.28 27.10 -8.33
CA CYS A 523 9.62 26.04 -9.10
C CYS A 523 10.44 24.75 -9.03
N PRO A 524 9.79 23.58 -8.92
CA PRO A 524 8.36 23.39 -8.69
C PRO A 524 7.98 23.55 -7.20
N HIS A 525 6.69 23.41 -6.89
CA HIS A 525 6.20 23.32 -5.50
C HIS A 525 6.81 22.11 -4.76
N ALA A 526 7.03 22.20 -3.44
CA ALA A 526 7.52 21.10 -2.58
C ALA A 526 6.69 19.80 -2.66
N GLY A 527 5.42 19.94 -3.02
CA GLY A 527 4.54 18.83 -3.45
C GLY A 527 5.00 18.13 -4.74
N GLY A 528 6.17 18.47 -5.28
CA GLY A 528 6.83 17.96 -6.47
C GLY A 528 6.21 18.44 -7.77
N GLY A 529 7.07 18.72 -8.74
CA GLY A 529 6.72 18.67 -10.15
C GLY A 529 6.51 17.21 -10.53
N ARG A 530 7.55 16.38 -10.34
CA ARG A 530 7.44 14.93 -10.42
C ARG A 530 7.38 14.36 -9.00
N ASN A 531 6.26 13.78 -8.58
CA ASN A 531 6.15 13.17 -7.24
C ASN A 531 6.07 11.64 -7.38
N TRP A 532 5.39 10.99 -6.44
CA TRP A 532 5.35 9.55 -6.21
C TRP A 532 4.67 8.75 -7.31
N LEU A 533 4.01 9.43 -8.25
CA LEU A 533 3.46 8.86 -9.46
C LEU A 533 4.63 8.33 -10.29
N PRO A 534 4.82 7.00 -10.38
CA PRO A 534 6.00 6.44 -11.00
C PRO A 534 6.01 6.67 -12.52
N THR A 535 7.21 6.77 -13.05
CA THR A 535 7.49 6.87 -14.48
C THR A 535 7.33 5.52 -15.19
N ALA A 536 7.22 5.53 -16.51
CA ALA A 536 7.32 4.32 -17.32
C ALA A 536 8.43 4.46 -18.35
N PHE A 537 9.22 3.41 -18.56
CA PHE A 537 10.33 3.40 -19.51
C PHE A 537 10.11 2.33 -20.58
N ASN A 538 10.14 2.73 -21.85
CA ASN A 538 10.14 1.80 -22.96
C ASN A 538 11.57 1.65 -23.51
N GLN A 539 12.22 0.55 -23.13
CA GLN A 539 13.58 0.21 -23.57
C GLN A 539 13.75 0.20 -25.10
N GLY A 540 12.70 -0.20 -25.84
CA GLY A 540 12.76 -0.31 -27.30
C GLY A 540 12.80 1.04 -28.01
N THR A 541 12.23 2.09 -27.40
CA THR A 541 12.24 3.46 -27.95
C THR A 541 13.22 4.39 -27.24
N GLY A 542 13.73 4.00 -26.07
CA GLY A 542 14.55 4.85 -25.21
C GLY A 542 13.77 5.98 -24.53
N LEU A 543 12.44 5.94 -24.58
CA LEU A 543 11.58 6.99 -24.02
C LEU A 543 11.20 6.69 -22.56
N LEU A 544 11.39 7.69 -21.70
CA LEU A 544 10.86 7.75 -20.35
C LEU A 544 9.65 8.67 -20.31
N PHE A 545 8.54 8.19 -19.76
CA PHE A 545 7.27 8.89 -19.68
C PHE A 545 7.01 9.34 -18.26
N VAL A 546 6.70 10.62 -18.09
CA VAL A 546 6.55 11.27 -16.78
C VAL A 546 5.27 12.10 -16.71
N THR A 547 4.53 11.96 -15.61
CA THR A 547 3.49 12.89 -15.20
C THR A 547 4.06 13.95 -14.26
N VAL A 548 3.70 15.21 -14.50
CA VAL A 548 4.17 16.38 -13.78
C VAL A 548 3.00 17.24 -13.34
N ARG A 549 3.14 17.84 -12.16
CA ARG A 549 2.33 18.94 -11.66
C ARG A 549 3.05 20.25 -12.01
N ASP A 550 2.51 21.00 -12.95
CA ASP A 550 3.12 22.23 -13.45
C ASP A 550 2.77 23.40 -12.54
N VAL A 551 3.28 23.36 -11.30
CA VAL A 551 3.02 24.36 -10.25
C VAL A 551 4.30 24.70 -9.50
N CYS A 552 4.38 25.94 -9.06
CA CYS A 552 5.49 26.50 -8.29
C CYS A 552 5.05 26.77 -6.85
N MET A 553 5.96 27.29 -6.04
CA MET A 553 5.69 27.70 -4.67
C MET A 553 6.19 29.10 -4.35
N ASP A 554 5.42 29.80 -3.53
CA ASP A 554 5.94 30.89 -2.71
C ASP A 554 6.33 30.35 -1.33
N MET A 555 7.61 30.52 -0.98
CA MET A 555 8.13 30.22 0.35
C MET A 555 8.11 31.51 1.16
N VAL A 556 7.11 31.66 2.02
CA VAL A 556 6.79 32.89 2.76
C VAL A 556 7.24 32.76 4.22
N PRO A 557 7.91 33.75 4.82
CA PRO A 557 8.25 33.72 6.25
C PRO A 557 7.03 33.41 7.13
N SER A 558 7.14 32.39 7.99
CA SER A 558 6.03 31.92 8.82
C SER A 558 6.54 31.32 10.13
N ALA A 559 5.86 31.64 11.24
CA ALA A 559 6.10 31.01 12.53
C ALA A 559 5.56 29.56 12.60
N ARG A 560 4.69 29.18 11.65
CA ARG A 560 4.14 27.83 11.48
C ARG A 560 4.69 27.27 10.17
N ALA A 561 5.88 26.66 10.25
CA ALA A 561 6.62 26.14 9.11
C ALA A 561 6.86 24.63 9.25
N MET A 562 6.84 23.92 8.11
CA MET A 562 7.21 22.50 8.04
C MET A 562 8.73 22.33 8.10
N LEU A 563 9.46 23.25 7.47
CA LEU A 563 10.92 23.29 7.42
C LEU A 563 11.44 24.22 8.51
N THR A 564 12.52 23.83 9.19
CA THR A 564 13.05 24.60 10.32
C THR A 564 13.66 25.96 9.92
N THR A 565 13.85 26.21 8.62
CA THR A 565 14.19 27.53 8.06
C THR A 565 13.10 28.60 8.24
N GLY A 566 11.89 28.23 8.70
CA GLY A 566 10.87 29.19 9.13
C GLY A 566 10.03 29.77 7.99
N VAL A 567 9.76 28.95 6.97
CA VAL A 567 8.95 29.32 5.80
C VAL A 567 7.69 28.46 5.66
N GLY A 568 6.56 29.09 5.41
CA GLY A 568 5.34 28.45 4.91
C GLY A 568 5.44 28.26 3.41
N ILE A 569 4.92 27.15 2.91
CA ILE A 569 4.96 26.78 1.49
C ILE A 569 3.55 26.92 0.92
N TYR A 570 3.41 27.77 -0.10
CA TYR A 570 2.12 28.08 -0.73
C TYR A 570 2.17 27.77 -2.22
N TYR A 571 1.08 27.23 -2.77
CA TYR A 571 0.94 27.00 -4.20
C TYR A 571 0.94 28.32 -4.98
N ALA A 572 1.76 28.37 -6.03
CA ALA A 572 1.80 29.49 -6.96
C ALA A 572 1.77 28.98 -8.41
N PRO A 573 1.05 29.65 -9.33
CA PRO A 573 1.12 29.31 -10.74
C PRO A 573 2.53 29.61 -11.31
N PRO A 574 2.97 28.89 -12.36
CA PRO A 574 4.14 29.28 -13.15
C PRO A 574 4.03 30.72 -13.68
N PRO A 575 5.14 31.45 -13.94
CA PRO A 575 5.08 32.88 -14.29
C PRO A 575 4.34 33.17 -15.61
N ASN A 576 4.24 32.17 -16.49
CA ASN A 576 3.50 32.21 -17.75
C ASN A 576 2.43 31.12 -17.82
N SER A 577 1.80 30.79 -16.68
CA SER A 577 0.79 29.75 -16.60
C SER A 577 -0.36 30.02 -17.57
N ASP A 578 -0.71 29.01 -18.36
CA ASP A 578 -1.91 28.97 -19.19
C ASP A 578 -3.11 28.36 -18.43
N GLY A 579 -2.95 28.16 -17.12
CA GLY A 579 -3.93 27.50 -16.26
C GLY A 579 -3.94 25.98 -16.38
N ARG A 580 -3.05 25.34 -17.16
CA ARG A 580 -3.00 23.87 -17.24
C ARG A 580 -1.92 23.33 -16.31
N TYR A 581 -2.33 22.65 -15.25
CA TYR A 581 -1.43 22.19 -14.18
C TYR A 581 -1.05 20.71 -14.28
N GLY A 582 -1.65 19.94 -15.19
CA GLY A 582 -1.25 18.56 -15.47
C GLY A 582 -0.41 18.47 -16.74
N LEU A 583 0.79 17.93 -16.62
CA LEU A 583 1.70 17.71 -17.75
C LEU A 583 2.05 16.22 -17.87
N LEU A 584 1.89 15.63 -19.05
CA LEU A 584 2.48 14.33 -19.41
C LEU A 584 3.56 14.60 -20.46
N ALA A 585 4.76 14.07 -20.25
CA ALA A 585 5.89 14.28 -21.17
C ALA A 585 6.60 12.97 -21.50
N ALA A 586 7.20 12.94 -22.69
CA ALA A 586 8.16 11.91 -23.09
C ALA A 586 9.56 12.51 -23.19
N LEU A 587 10.50 11.94 -22.45
CA LEU A 587 11.91 12.26 -22.43
C LEU A 587 12.67 11.19 -23.22
N ASP A 588 13.46 11.59 -24.22
CA ASP A 588 14.43 10.70 -24.83
C ASP A 588 15.64 10.59 -23.90
N MET A 589 15.81 9.42 -23.29
CA MET A 589 16.87 9.23 -22.31
C MET A 589 18.25 9.19 -22.97
N GLN A 590 18.35 8.88 -24.25
CA GLN A 590 19.62 8.88 -24.98
C GLN A 590 20.11 10.30 -25.24
N THR A 591 19.25 11.19 -25.75
CA THR A 591 19.62 12.56 -26.12
C THR A 591 19.43 13.56 -24.98
N GLY A 592 18.50 13.30 -24.06
CA GLY A 592 18.05 14.26 -23.03
C GLY A 592 16.97 15.22 -23.51
N GLU A 593 16.43 15.04 -24.72
CA GLU A 593 15.41 15.94 -25.28
C GLU A 593 13.99 15.55 -24.85
N VAL A 594 13.15 16.56 -24.62
CA VAL A 594 11.71 16.35 -24.48
C VAL A 594 11.10 16.20 -25.87
N ARG A 595 10.56 15.00 -26.17
CA ARG A 595 10.01 14.67 -27.50
C ARG A 595 8.64 15.29 -27.72
N TRP A 596 7.81 15.30 -26.67
CA TRP A 596 6.51 15.95 -26.67
C TRP A 596 6.04 16.22 -25.24
N ARG A 597 5.11 17.16 -25.12
CA ARG A 597 4.41 17.52 -23.87
C ARG A 597 2.91 17.58 -24.11
N GLN A 598 2.13 17.12 -23.15
CA GLN A 598 0.67 17.15 -23.17
C GLN A 598 0.16 17.80 -21.89
N HIS A 599 -0.38 19.01 -22.05
CA HIS A 599 -0.91 19.81 -20.96
C HIS A 599 -2.42 19.62 -20.85
N GLN A 600 -2.91 19.52 -19.62
CA GLN A 600 -4.33 19.50 -19.31
C GLN A 600 -4.62 20.29 -18.03
N ARG A 601 -5.87 20.74 -17.91
CA ARG A 601 -6.33 21.56 -16.77
C ARG A 601 -6.16 20.80 -15.45
N ALA A 602 -6.64 19.56 -15.39
CA ALA A 602 -6.53 18.70 -14.22
C ALA A 602 -5.12 18.12 -14.09
N GLN A 603 -4.52 18.23 -12.91
CA GLN A 603 -3.28 17.51 -12.61
C GLN A 603 -3.46 15.98 -12.70
N TYR A 604 -2.41 15.28 -13.14
CA TYR A 604 -2.36 13.83 -13.05
C TYR A 604 -2.24 13.38 -11.59
N ASN A 605 -2.83 12.24 -11.28
CA ASN A 605 -2.84 11.65 -9.94
C ASN A 605 -2.55 10.14 -9.94
N MET A 606 -2.12 9.62 -11.08
CA MET A 606 -1.74 8.23 -11.29
C MET A 606 -0.43 8.18 -12.08
N GLY A 607 0.48 7.28 -11.73
CA GLY A 607 1.67 7.00 -12.50
C GLY A 607 1.36 6.49 -13.91
N VAL A 608 2.41 6.40 -14.73
CA VAL A 608 2.26 6.02 -16.13
C VAL A 608 2.41 4.50 -16.28
N LEU A 609 1.58 3.86 -17.08
CA LEU A 609 1.81 2.49 -17.58
C LEU A 609 2.12 2.58 -19.07
N ALA A 610 3.25 2.03 -19.51
CA ALA A 610 3.56 1.86 -20.94
C ALA A 610 3.30 0.41 -21.39
N THR A 611 2.87 0.21 -22.64
CA THR A 611 2.66 -1.13 -23.22
C THR A 611 3.34 -1.30 -24.59
N ALA A 612 3.65 -2.53 -24.98
CA ALA A 612 4.18 -2.83 -26.32
C ALA A 612 3.19 -2.49 -27.45
N GLY A 613 1.90 -2.30 -27.14
CA GLY A 613 0.90 -1.78 -28.08
C GLY A 613 1.02 -0.30 -28.43
N GLY A 614 2.06 0.39 -27.93
CA GLY A 614 2.31 1.81 -28.20
C GLY A 614 1.46 2.77 -27.38
N LEU A 615 0.92 2.32 -26.24
CA LEU A 615 0.00 3.08 -25.39
C LEU A 615 0.61 3.50 -24.06
N LEU A 616 0.20 4.66 -23.56
CA LEU A 616 0.40 5.11 -22.18
C LEU A 616 -0.94 5.17 -21.48
N PHE A 617 -1.05 4.63 -20.26
CA PHE A 617 -2.22 4.79 -19.41
C PHE A 617 -1.86 5.59 -18.16
N THR A 618 -2.73 6.52 -17.78
CA THR A 618 -2.64 7.32 -16.54
C THR A 618 -4.02 7.92 -16.24
N GLY A 619 -4.17 8.66 -15.14
CA GLY A 619 -5.41 9.33 -14.77
C GLY A 619 -5.21 10.58 -13.93
N SER A 620 -6.26 11.38 -13.86
CA SER A 620 -6.24 12.74 -13.30
C SER A 620 -7.31 12.99 -12.24
N VAL A 621 -7.14 14.05 -11.47
CA VAL A 621 -8.00 14.41 -10.33
C VAL A 621 -9.46 14.70 -10.72
N ASP A 622 -9.73 15.03 -11.98
CA ASP A 622 -11.08 15.19 -12.54
C ASP A 622 -11.76 13.85 -12.89
N ARG A 623 -11.25 12.75 -12.34
CA ARG A 623 -11.78 11.38 -12.45
C ARG A 623 -11.71 10.81 -13.86
N ARG A 624 -10.71 11.18 -14.64
CA ARG A 624 -10.50 10.66 -15.99
C ARG A 624 -9.36 9.65 -15.99
N PHE A 625 -9.65 8.43 -16.44
CA PHE A 625 -8.64 7.44 -16.81
C PHE A 625 -8.45 7.46 -18.32
N SER A 626 -7.21 7.65 -18.78
CA SER A 626 -6.89 8.06 -20.15
C SER A 626 -5.84 7.14 -20.76
N ALA A 627 -5.91 6.95 -22.08
CA ALA A 627 -4.88 6.30 -22.88
C ALA A 627 -4.33 7.24 -23.95
N TYR A 628 -3.01 7.33 -24.05
CA TYR A 628 -2.29 8.18 -25.01
C TYR A 628 -1.40 7.35 -25.93
N ASP A 629 -1.14 7.85 -27.13
CA ASP A 629 -0.12 7.33 -28.04
C ASP A 629 1.29 7.65 -27.50
N GLN A 630 2.16 6.64 -27.38
CA GLN A 630 3.52 6.81 -26.86
C GLN A 630 4.42 7.70 -27.73
N ALA A 631 4.25 7.66 -29.05
CA ALA A 631 5.14 8.34 -29.98
C ALA A 631 4.81 9.84 -30.08
N THR A 632 3.54 10.20 -29.91
CA THR A 632 3.03 11.55 -30.18
C THR A 632 2.39 12.25 -28.97
N GLY A 633 2.06 11.50 -27.92
CA GLY A 633 1.29 12.00 -26.78
C GLY A 633 -0.19 12.24 -27.09
N LYS A 634 -0.68 11.87 -28.28
CA LYS A 634 -2.09 12.09 -28.64
C LYS A 634 -3.02 11.28 -27.72
N LEU A 635 -4.03 11.93 -27.14
CA LEU A 635 -5.10 11.24 -26.42
C LEU A 635 -5.92 10.36 -27.38
N LEU A 636 -6.09 9.08 -27.06
CA LEU A 636 -6.76 8.09 -27.91
C LEU A 636 -8.04 7.53 -27.30
N TRP A 637 -8.10 7.43 -25.97
CA TRP A 637 -9.26 6.91 -25.25
C TRP A 637 -9.32 7.51 -23.85
N GLN A 638 -10.54 7.65 -23.32
CA GLN A 638 -10.76 8.15 -21.98
C GLN A 638 -12.10 7.68 -21.41
N GLN A 639 -12.11 7.40 -20.10
CA GLN A 639 -13.31 7.02 -19.35
C GLN A 639 -13.38 7.81 -18.04
N VAL A 640 -14.58 8.29 -17.70
CA VAL A 640 -14.85 8.87 -16.37
C VAL A 640 -15.05 7.76 -15.35
N THR A 641 -14.43 7.89 -14.19
CA THR A 641 -14.42 6.91 -13.10
C THR A 641 -15.24 7.42 -11.90
N THR A 642 -15.65 6.50 -11.03
CA THR A 642 -16.47 6.82 -9.85
C THR A 642 -15.65 7.50 -8.75
N GLY A 643 -14.39 7.09 -8.58
CA GLY A 643 -13.40 7.73 -7.71
C GLY A 643 -12.28 8.40 -8.51
N ILE A 644 -11.31 8.99 -7.81
CA ILE A 644 -10.14 9.61 -8.44
C ILE A 644 -9.11 8.52 -8.76
N PRO A 645 -8.67 8.36 -10.03
CA PRO A 645 -7.56 7.49 -10.40
C PRO A 645 -6.34 7.80 -9.54
N ASN A 646 -5.79 6.75 -8.93
CA ASN A 646 -4.67 6.84 -8.02
C ASN A 646 -3.68 5.68 -8.29
N ALA A 647 -2.49 5.73 -7.69
CA ALA A 647 -1.47 4.68 -7.82
C ALA A 647 -0.88 4.58 -9.23
N SER A 648 -1.02 3.43 -9.87
CA SER A 648 -0.61 3.17 -11.26
C SER A 648 -1.50 2.08 -11.84
N ALA A 649 -1.78 2.20 -13.13
CA ALA A 649 -2.41 1.11 -13.86
C ALA A 649 -1.42 -0.03 -14.10
N ILE A 650 -1.94 -1.24 -14.26
CA ILE A 650 -1.17 -2.43 -14.65
C ILE A 650 -1.78 -3.06 -15.90
N SER A 651 -0.98 -3.81 -16.66
CA SER A 651 -1.49 -4.67 -17.73
C SER A 651 -1.05 -6.10 -17.51
N TYR A 652 -2.01 -7.02 -17.62
CA TYR A 652 -1.84 -8.45 -17.41
C TYR A 652 -2.68 -9.21 -18.44
N SER A 653 -2.52 -10.53 -18.49
CA SER A 653 -3.37 -11.38 -19.33
C SER A 653 -3.85 -12.61 -18.58
N VAL A 654 -5.09 -13.00 -18.81
CA VAL A 654 -5.68 -14.23 -18.29
C VAL A 654 -6.28 -14.98 -19.46
N ASP A 655 -5.93 -16.26 -19.58
CA ASP A 655 -6.47 -17.14 -20.64
C ASP A 655 -6.32 -16.55 -22.05
N GLY A 656 -5.19 -15.88 -22.32
CA GLY A 656 -4.87 -15.25 -23.60
C GLY A 656 -5.52 -13.89 -23.88
N LYS A 657 -6.34 -13.37 -22.96
CA LYS A 657 -6.96 -12.05 -23.07
C LYS A 657 -6.20 -11.01 -22.24
N GLN A 658 -5.86 -9.87 -22.83
CA GLN A 658 -5.20 -8.75 -22.16
C GLN A 658 -6.23 -7.88 -21.43
N TYR A 659 -5.84 -7.46 -20.23
CA TYR A 659 -6.60 -6.57 -19.36
C TYR A 659 -5.75 -5.39 -18.91
N ILE A 660 -6.41 -4.29 -18.57
CA ILE A 660 -5.85 -3.13 -17.88
C ILE A 660 -6.58 -2.97 -16.55
N ALA A 661 -5.88 -3.07 -15.43
CA ALA A 661 -6.45 -2.76 -14.12
C ALA A 661 -5.97 -1.40 -13.64
N MET A 662 -6.86 -0.67 -12.97
CA MET A 662 -6.53 0.59 -12.29
C MET A 662 -7.28 0.67 -10.98
N VAL A 663 -6.75 1.49 -10.06
CA VAL A 663 -7.34 1.72 -8.75
C VAL A 663 -7.75 3.17 -8.62
N THR A 664 -8.92 3.40 -8.03
CA THR A 664 -9.34 4.71 -7.57
C THR A 664 -9.27 4.81 -6.05
N GLY A 665 -9.06 6.01 -5.53
CA GLY A 665 -9.11 6.33 -4.10
C GLY A 665 -8.53 7.72 -3.83
N ASN A 666 -9.27 8.59 -3.17
CA ASN A 666 -8.85 9.98 -2.90
C ASN A 666 -8.00 10.09 -1.62
N GLY A 667 -7.29 11.22 -1.45
CA GLY A 667 -6.64 11.62 -0.21
C GLY A 667 -5.12 11.45 -0.17
N ASN A 668 -4.47 11.20 -1.31
CA ASN A 668 -3.02 11.33 -1.37
C ASN A 668 -2.61 12.84 -1.35
N PRO A 669 -1.36 13.18 -1.00
CA PRO A 669 -0.91 14.58 -0.98
C PRO A 669 -0.98 15.31 -2.33
N THR A 670 -0.88 14.60 -3.46
CA THR A 670 -0.96 15.19 -4.80
C THR A 670 -2.37 15.57 -5.22
N SER A 671 -3.40 15.00 -4.59
CA SER A 671 -4.81 15.31 -4.81
C SER A 671 -5.30 16.55 -4.05
N ALA A 672 -4.48 17.08 -3.13
CA ALA A 672 -4.77 18.27 -2.33
C ALA A 672 -4.08 19.53 -2.86
N GLY A 673 -4.57 20.69 -2.44
CA GLY A 673 -3.84 21.97 -2.54
C GLY A 673 -3.97 22.74 -3.85
N LEU A 674 -4.43 22.13 -4.95
CA LEU A 674 -4.72 22.88 -6.19
C LEU A 674 -6.18 23.36 -6.30
N GLY A 675 -7.03 23.10 -5.31
CA GLY A 675 -8.44 23.49 -5.36
C GLY A 675 -8.64 24.98 -5.66
N ASP A 676 -7.80 25.85 -5.08
CA ASP A 676 -7.87 27.29 -5.32
C ASP A 676 -7.39 27.68 -6.74
N LEU A 677 -6.50 26.88 -7.35
CA LEU A 677 -6.02 27.09 -8.72
C LEU A 677 -6.95 26.49 -9.78
N THR A 678 -7.74 25.47 -9.41
CA THR A 678 -8.72 24.77 -10.24
C THR A 678 -10.07 24.61 -9.53
N PRO A 679 -10.76 25.71 -9.17
CA PRO A 679 -11.97 25.66 -8.36
C PRO A 679 -13.14 24.95 -9.05
N GLU A 680 -13.09 24.84 -10.38
CA GLU A 680 -14.10 24.14 -11.17
C GLU A 680 -13.94 22.61 -11.16
N ILE A 681 -12.82 22.08 -10.65
CA ILE A 681 -12.61 20.63 -10.52
C ILE A 681 -13.07 20.18 -9.12
N GLU A 682 -14.33 19.77 -9.06
CA GLU A 682 -14.91 19.22 -7.84
C GLU A 682 -14.48 17.76 -7.61
N LEU A 683 -13.87 17.50 -6.45
CA LEU A 683 -13.57 16.14 -6.01
C LEU A 683 -14.86 15.42 -5.57
N PRO A 684 -14.96 14.09 -5.69
CA PRO A 684 -16.15 13.36 -5.26
C PRO A 684 -16.47 13.63 -3.78
N PRO A 685 -17.76 13.79 -3.40
CA PRO A 685 -18.16 14.08 -2.02
C PRO A 685 -17.91 12.91 -1.06
N VAL A 686 -17.71 11.71 -1.60
CA VAL A 686 -17.38 10.49 -0.86
C VAL A 686 -16.08 9.94 -1.39
N ASN A 687 -15.15 9.60 -0.50
CA ASN A 687 -13.92 8.92 -0.88
C ASN A 687 -14.23 7.46 -1.27
N THR A 688 -14.48 7.24 -2.57
CA THR A 688 -14.72 5.93 -3.14
C THR A 688 -13.39 5.31 -3.59
N ALA A 689 -13.09 4.13 -3.05
CA ALA A 689 -11.96 3.32 -3.48
C ALA A 689 -12.47 2.07 -4.21
N ALA A 690 -11.85 1.74 -5.35
CA ALA A 690 -12.25 0.59 -6.15
C ALA A 690 -11.09 0.13 -7.03
N VAL A 691 -11.04 -1.17 -7.31
CA VAL A 691 -10.27 -1.71 -8.45
C VAL A 691 -11.23 -1.85 -9.63
N SER A 692 -10.81 -1.38 -10.79
CA SER A 692 -11.58 -1.42 -12.04
C SER A 692 -10.74 -2.01 -13.14
N VAL A 693 -11.34 -2.92 -13.91
CA VAL A 693 -10.64 -3.68 -14.95
C VAL A 693 -11.29 -3.48 -16.30
N PHE A 694 -10.46 -3.23 -17.30
CA PHE A 694 -10.85 -2.95 -18.67
C PHE A 694 -10.24 -3.96 -19.64
N ALA A 695 -10.95 -4.26 -20.72
CA ALA A 695 -10.45 -5.07 -21.82
C ALA A 695 -11.17 -4.74 -23.13
N LEU A 696 -10.67 -5.29 -24.24
CA LEU A 696 -11.41 -5.27 -25.50
C LEU A 696 -12.64 -6.21 -25.40
N PRO A 697 -13.73 -5.91 -26.13
CA PRO A 697 -14.85 -6.84 -26.28
C PRO A 697 -14.36 -8.17 -26.87
N ASN A 698 -15.05 -9.27 -26.54
CA ASN A 698 -14.77 -10.60 -27.07
C ASN A 698 -14.96 -10.69 -28.59
#